data_AF-A0A7V5V8V1-F1
#
_entry.id   AF-A0A7V5V8V1-F1
#
_cell.length_a   1.000
_cell.length_b   1.000
_cell.length_c   1.000
_cell.angle_alpha   90.00
_cell.angle_beta   90.00
_cell.angle_gamma   90.00
#
_symmetry.space_group_name_H-M   'P 1'
#
loop_
_entity.id
_entity.type
_entity.pdbx_description
1 polymer ?
#
loop_
_entity_poly.entity_id
_entity_poly.type
_entity_poly.pdbx_seq_one_letter_code
_entity_poly.pdbx_strand_id
1 'polypeptide(L)'
;MRLLSFRLADLASVRLFRYLLIMASCLLFFPPFSVVPGLFGAKDFCGALCMRRFFLYQPGLEWADAAVRLSVYPAGVALVFVMAVVTFLFGRLWCAFVCPVGGFSELVSRVLPARFKIEYRVLDQVPIRYGYFTFYVAAMPVLAVSACALCNFLVMPRLFDAASGGSAARAFLLSPVGMTNVALVALLGFLASKGRAYCSLLCPIGAIDALVNRAGATFRFTRRIRVDRGRCTGCTLCADVCMCGAVKMEDSRAVVDQLSCMSCQECVEVCRPGAMEYLVLSPKKRGKAAAAVGAAEAVRAARPGASAPILWRRIWLAVLAGLAALFVYATGADAARKTDPDGCMVCHGVEGLEYLDERGLLRVATIDSDHYYGSIHGALPCSDCHAGLDEYPHDPNKGGVDCSALCHVIEPSTGRRYSHRDVVKEFRRSVHGRGRVDGFTAAGRVEESEEELLPSCRRCHGNVSYMSEAAVERFREAFPDCDRECAHCHGGRSWRGVYTGHVLRRLMGRTVSKDEENRQCDQCHADEAMMEKVEREDEAAGRRRKASRRFVLASKSYAMTLHGKLAAAGSRLAPSCNDCHAPPRRRHEIRSRDDSLSTTHDSNLAKTCAAAGCHAHASSPFAAAFVRSDVHSLDLVAVEPGDLRPGSGRLDSNWLRTGGALAMLAAIIAAAGSAAMARDILGGRRPVSLIGSAAFRKRVLRRGEKGGGR
;
A
#
# COMPACT_ATOMS: atom_id res chain seq x y z
N MET A 1 -14.53 -34.42 28.03
CA MET A 1 -13.10 -34.02 28.05
C MET A 1 -12.21 -35.13 27.49
N ARG A 2 -12.09 -35.23 26.15
CA ARG A 2 -11.06 -36.02 25.43
C ARG A 2 -10.39 -35.13 24.38
N LEU A 3 -10.09 -33.89 24.76
CA LEU A 3 -9.29 -32.94 24.00
C LEU A 3 -7.92 -32.92 24.68
N LEU A 4 -6.84 -33.04 23.91
CA LEU A 4 -5.43 -33.10 24.33
C LEU A 4 -4.87 -34.50 24.66
N SER A 5 -4.68 -35.30 23.61
CA SER A 5 -3.50 -36.18 23.53
C SER A 5 -2.91 -36.04 22.13
N PHE A 6 -2.17 -34.95 21.91
CA PHE A 6 -1.44 -34.70 20.67
C PHE A 6 -0.14 -35.52 20.72
N ARG A 7 -0.02 -36.58 19.91
CA ARG A 7 1.25 -37.32 19.77
C ARG A 7 2.01 -36.74 18.58
N LEU A 8 3.33 -36.53 18.71
CA LEU A 8 4.20 -36.01 17.65
C LEU A 8 4.15 -36.82 16.33
N ALA A 9 3.65 -38.07 16.35
CA ALA A 9 3.42 -38.87 15.15
C ALA A 9 2.32 -38.32 14.22
N ASP A 10 1.44 -37.41 14.69
CA ASP A 10 0.36 -36.80 13.89
C ASP A 10 0.84 -35.66 12.96
N LEU A 11 2.10 -35.23 13.07
CA LEU A 11 2.80 -34.39 12.07
C LEU A 11 2.91 -35.06 10.68
N ALA A 12 2.47 -36.32 10.54
CA ALA A 12 2.54 -37.13 9.32
C ALA A 12 1.38 -36.91 8.32
N SER A 13 0.32 -36.17 8.66
CA SER A 13 -0.81 -35.92 7.73
C SER A 13 -0.66 -34.62 6.93
N VAL A 14 -0.84 -34.69 5.61
CA VAL A 14 -0.77 -33.51 4.69
C VAL A 14 -1.76 -32.42 5.13
N ARG A 15 -2.85 -32.84 5.75
CA ARG A 15 -3.88 -31.98 6.29
C ARG A 15 -3.40 -31.09 7.44
N LEU A 16 -2.71 -31.67 8.44
CA LEU A 16 -2.20 -30.90 9.58
C LEU A 16 -1.14 -29.90 9.12
N PHE A 17 -0.19 -30.37 8.28
CA PHE A 17 0.84 -29.51 7.71
C PHE A 17 0.25 -28.30 6.97
N ARG A 18 -0.81 -28.50 6.20
CA ARG A 18 -1.52 -27.43 5.50
C ARG A 18 -2.11 -26.39 6.46
N TYR A 19 -2.71 -26.80 7.57
CA TYR A 19 -3.27 -25.86 8.53
C TYR A 19 -2.21 -25.10 9.30
N LEU A 20 -1.10 -25.75 9.65
CA LEU A 20 0.04 -25.06 10.26
C LEU A 20 0.60 -23.98 9.33
N LEU A 21 0.75 -24.28 8.04
CA LEU A 21 1.17 -23.29 7.04
C LEU A 21 0.17 -22.15 6.88
N ILE A 22 -1.13 -22.43 6.86
CA ILE A 22 -2.16 -21.38 6.79
C ILE A 22 -2.09 -20.49 8.04
N MET A 23 -1.98 -21.07 9.23
CA MET A 23 -1.87 -20.29 10.48
C MET A 23 -0.60 -19.42 10.49
N ALA A 24 0.54 -19.99 10.11
CA ALA A 24 1.78 -19.23 9.95
C ALA A 24 1.62 -18.10 8.91
N SER A 25 0.93 -18.35 7.80
CA SER A 25 0.68 -17.34 6.77
C SER A 25 -0.23 -16.22 7.29
N CYS A 26 -1.26 -16.53 8.08
CA CYS A 26 -2.08 -15.51 8.73
C CYS A 26 -1.23 -14.62 9.65
N LEU A 27 -0.34 -15.20 10.46
CA LEU A 27 0.58 -14.44 11.31
C LEU A 27 1.57 -13.58 10.49
N LEU A 28 2.05 -14.09 9.36
CA LEU A 28 3.01 -13.36 8.53
C LEU A 28 2.38 -12.21 7.72
N PHE A 29 1.11 -12.30 7.36
CA PHE A 29 0.46 -11.37 6.44
C PHE A 29 -0.61 -10.48 7.06
N PHE A 30 -1.17 -10.82 8.23
CA PHE A 30 -2.21 -10.02 8.88
C PHE A 30 -1.69 -9.27 10.12
N PRO A 31 -2.32 -8.14 10.46
CA PRO A 31 -2.08 -7.45 11.73
C PRO A 31 -2.32 -8.36 12.95
N PRO A 32 -1.63 -8.14 14.07
CA PRO A 32 -0.71 -7.03 14.35
C PRO A 32 0.72 -7.24 13.79
N PHE A 33 1.05 -8.45 13.36
CA PHE A 33 2.43 -8.81 13.00
C PHE A 33 2.84 -8.31 11.62
N SER A 34 1.98 -8.51 10.60
CA SER A 34 2.15 -8.00 9.22
C SER A 34 3.58 -8.05 8.68
N VAL A 35 4.34 -9.11 8.99
CA VAL A 35 5.79 -9.20 8.74
C VAL A 35 6.11 -9.04 7.25
N VAL A 36 5.39 -9.78 6.40
CA VAL A 36 5.63 -9.75 4.94
C VAL A 36 5.22 -8.40 4.34
N PRO A 37 4.02 -7.84 4.61
CA PRO A 37 3.71 -6.47 4.23
C PRO A 37 4.76 -5.43 4.69
N GLY A 38 5.23 -5.55 5.94
CA GLY A 38 6.20 -4.64 6.54
C GLY A 38 7.54 -4.59 5.80
N LEU A 39 8.01 -5.72 5.25
CA LEU A 39 9.24 -5.78 4.43
C LEU A 39 9.17 -4.90 3.17
N PHE A 40 7.96 -4.58 2.70
CA PHE A 40 7.73 -3.72 1.53
C PHE A 40 7.12 -2.36 1.91
N GLY A 41 7.22 -1.94 3.17
CA GLY A 41 6.68 -0.66 3.64
C GLY A 41 5.14 -0.59 3.62
N ALA A 42 4.44 -1.73 3.60
CA ALA A 42 2.98 -1.81 3.58
C ALA A 42 2.43 -2.38 4.90
N LYS A 43 1.20 -2.00 5.27
CA LYS A 43 0.52 -2.54 6.47
C LYS A 43 -0.36 -3.77 6.15
N ASP A 44 -0.69 -3.97 4.88
CA ASP A 44 -1.59 -5.02 4.39
C ASP A 44 -1.25 -5.41 2.93
N PHE A 45 -2.13 -6.18 2.27
CA PHE A 45 -1.98 -6.56 0.85
C PHE A 45 -2.22 -5.41 -0.15
N CYS A 46 -2.44 -4.18 0.31
CA CYS A 46 -2.65 -3.02 -0.54
C CYS A 46 -1.32 -2.30 -0.85
N GLY A 47 -1.33 -1.41 -1.84
CA GLY A 47 -0.11 -0.72 -2.29
C GLY A 47 0.79 -1.62 -3.13
N ALA A 48 2.10 -1.62 -2.86
CA ALA A 48 3.12 -2.30 -3.67
C ALA A 48 2.90 -3.83 -3.77
N LEU A 49 2.31 -4.47 -2.76
CA LEU A 49 1.97 -5.90 -2.73
C LEU A 49 0.65 -6.26 -3.41
N CYS A 50 -0.09 -5.29 -3.96
CA CYS A 50 -1.42 -5.55 -4.51
C CYS A 50 -1.33 -6.45 -5.76
N MET A 51 -1.86 -7.66 -5.62
CA MET A 51 -1.82 -8.67 -6.69
C MET A 51 -2.83 -8.42 -7.82
N ARG A 52 -3.78 -7.49 -7.69
CA ARG A 52 -4.95 -7.44 -8.60
C ARG A 52 -5.03 -6.24 -9.53
N ARG A 53 -4.34 -5.16 -9.18
CA ARG A 53 -4.62 -3.84 -9.77
C ARG A 53 -3.93 -3.65 -11.12
N PHE A 54 -2.86 -4.40 -11.39
CA PHE A 54 -2.02 -4.24 -12.58
C PHE A 54 -2.60 -4.86 -13.86
N PHE A 55 -3.63 -5.73 -13.79
CA PHE A 55 -4.23 -6.38 -14.97
C PHE A 55 -5.65 -5.91 -15.29
N LEU A 56 -6.09 -4.78 -14.73
CA LEU A 56 -7.39 -4.17 -15.04
C LEU A 56 -7.36 -3.50 -16.43
N TYR A 57 -8.38 -3.74 -17.24
CA TYR A 57 -8.51 -3.12 -18.56
C TYR A 57 -9.28 -1.81 -18.45
N GLN A 58 -8.80 -0.75 -19.10
CA GLN A 58 -9.50 0.53 -19.21
C GLN A 58 -9.66 0.88 -20.69
N PRO A 59 -10.83 1.36 -21.16
CA PRO A 59 -10.98 1.81 -22.54
C PRO A 59 -10.02 2.95 -22.86
N GLY A 60 -9.30 2.84 -23.99
CA GLY A 60 -8.31 3.83 -24.45
C GLY A 60 -6.85 3.51 -24.11
N LEU A 61 -6.61 2.43 -23.38
CA LEU A 61 -5.29 2.10 -22.86
C LEU A 61 -4.26 1.76 -23.96
N GLU A 62 -3.12 2.45 -23.94
CA GLU A 62 -1.98 2.15 -24.81
C GLU A 62 -1.01 1.16 -24.15
N TRP A 63 -0.13 0.53 -24.95
CA TRP A 63 0.87 -0.43 -24.43
C TRP A 63 1.84 0.21 -23.42
N ALA A 64 2.10 1.51 -23.54
CA ALA A 64 2.93 2.26 -22.59
C ALA A 64 2.31 2.31 -21.17
N ASP A 65 0.98 2.43 -21.06
CA ASP A 65 0.26 2.48 -19.78
C ASP A 65 0.25 1.14 -19.04
N ALA A 66 0.41 0.05 -19.78
CA ALA A 66 0.58 -1.28 -19.18
C ALA A 66 1.94 -1.41 -18.49
N ALA A 67 3.02 -0.90 -19.11
CA ALA A 67 4.36 -0.92 -18.52
C ALA A 67 4.44 -0.09 -17.24
N VAL A 68 3.83 1.10 -17.22
CA VAL A 68 3.75 1.94 -16.02
C VAL A 68 3.04 1.19 -14.89
N ARG A 69 1.90 0.53 -15.15
CA ARG A 69 1.16 -0.21 -14.12
C ARG A 69 1.90 -1.43 -13.58
N LEU A 70 2.67 -2.13 -14.41
CA LEU A 70 3.56 -3.19 -13.94
C LEU A 70 4.68 -2.63 -13.05
N SER A 71 5.21 -1.44 -13.37
CA SER A 71 6.25 -0.77 -12.58
C SER A 71 5.76 -0.17 -11.25
N VAL A 72 4.46 0.15 -11.13
CA VAL A 72 3.84 0.68 -9.90
C VAL A 72 3.64 -0.39 -8.83
N TYR A 73 3.41 -1.64 -9.23
CA TYR A 73 3.10 -2.76 -8.32
C TYR A 73 4.16 -3.88 -8.41
N PRO A 74 5.46 -3.58 -8.32
CA PRO A 74 6.51 -4.54 -8.68
C PRO A 74 6.48 -5.78 -7.77
N ALA A 75 6.23 -5.61 -6.47
CA ALA A 75 6.12 -6.71 -5.52
C ALA A 75 4.86 -7.57 -5.77
N GLY A 76 3.72 -6.94 -6.06
CA GLY A 76 2.48 -7.64 -6.42
C GLY A 76 2.59 -8.42 -7.73
N VAL A 77 3.24 -7.84 -8.75
CA VAL A 77 3.53 -8.50 -10.04
C VAL A 77 4.48 -9.68 -9.83
N ALA A 78 5.57 -9.48 -9.10
CA ALA A 78 6.53 -10.54 -8.78
C ALA A 78 5.84 -11.68 -8.01
N LEU A 79 4.97 -11.36 -7.06
CA LEU A 79 4.21 -12.36 -6.30
C LEU A 79 3.28 -13.17 -7.21
N VAL A 80 2.49 -12.52 -8.08
CA VAL A 80 1.62 -13.23 -9.03
C VAL A 80 2.44 -14.08 -10.02
N PHE A 81 3.59 -13.59 -10.47
CA PHE A 81 4.48 -14.35 -11.35
C PHE A 81 5.03 -15.61 -10.66
N VAL A 82 5.55 -15.48 -9.44
CA VAL A 82 6.00 -16.63 -8.63
C VAL A 82 4.85 -17.61 -8.39
N MET A 83 3.67 -17.10 -8.06
CA MET A 83 2.46 -17.92 -7.92
C MET A 83 2.11 -18.67 -9.21
N ALA A 84 2.21 -18.03 -10.36
CA ALA A 84 1.96 -18.65 -11.66
C ALA A 84 3.01 -19.74 -11.97
N VAL A 85 4.30 -19.49 -11.73
CA VAL A 85 5.36 -20.48 -11.93
C VAL A 85 5.16 -21.70 -11.02
N VAL A 86 4.91 -21.47 -9.72
CA VAL A 86 4.60 -22.56 -8.77
C VAL A 86 3.34 -23.31 -9.20
N THR A 87 2.31 -22.60 -9.64
CA THR A 87 1.05 -23.19 -10.09
C THR A 87 1.20 -24.02 -11.35
N PHE A 88 2.03 -23.57 -12.29
CA PHE A 88 2.32 -24.29 -13.51
C PHE A 88 3.00 -25.63 -13.21
N LEU A 89 4.02 -25.61 -12.36
CA LEU A 89 4.85 -26.78 -12.03
C LEU A 89 4.17 -27.75 -11.06
N PHE A 90 3.48 -27.24 -10.04
CA PHE A 90 3.05 -28.00 -8.86
C PHE A 90 1.52 -27.95 -8.63
N GLY A 91 0.78 -27.26 -9.48
CA GLY A 91 -0.61 -26.93 -9.24
C GLY A 91 -0.78 -25.84 -8.17
N ARG A 92 -2.02 -25.52 -7.84
CA ARG A 92 -2.41 -24.32 -7.06
C ARG A 92 -2.06 -24.35 -5.56
N LEU A 93 -0.81 -24.69 -5.22
CA LEU A 93 -0.32 -24.82 -3.85
C LEU A 93 -0.44 -23.53 -3.06
N TRP A 94 -0.19 -22.37 -3.67
CA TRP A 94 -0.38 -21.09 -2.99
C TRP A 94 -1.82 -20.94 -2.47
N CYS A 95 -2.81 -21.14 -3.34
CA CYS A 95 -4.23 -21.07 -2.97
C CYS A 95 -4.60 -22.07 -1.85
N ALA A 96 -4.01 -23.28 -1.87
CA ALA A 96 -4.33 -24.35 -0.92
C ALA A 96 -3.60 -24.27 0.44
N PHE A 97 -2.34 -23.82 0.46
CA PHE A 97 -1.45 -23.91 1.63
C PHE A 97 -1.02 -22.54 2.19
N VAL A 98 -0.88 -21.51 1.35
CA VAL A 98 -0.22 -20.26 1.74
C VAL A 98 -1.18 -19.08 1.82
N CYS A 99 -2.17 -18.99 0.93
CA CYS A 99 -3.08 -17.84 0.87
C CYS A 99 -3.83 -17.65 2.21
N PRO A 100 -3.56 -16.58 2.97
CA PRO A 100 -4.13 -16.40 4.31
C PRO A 100 -5.60 -15.98 4.23
N VAL A 101 -6.01 -15.30 3.15
CA VAL A 101 -7.41 -14.85 2.95
C VAL A 101 -8.36 -16.03 2.82
N GLY A 102 -8.08 -16.94 1.89
CA GLY A 102 -8.89 -18.14 1.73
C GLY A 102 -8.66 -19.16 2.84
N GLY A 103 -7.41 -19.25 3.34
CA GLY A 103 -7.02 -20.17 4.39
C GLY A 103 -7.75 -19.90 5.70
N PHE A 104 -7.81 -18.64 6.11
CA PHE A 104 -8.55 -18.23 7.29
C PHE A 104 -10.04 -18.54 7.18
N SER A 105 -10.68 -18.22 6.04
CA SER A 105 -12.09 -18.57 5.81
C SER A 105 -12.35 -20.07 5.91
N GLU A 106 -11.43 -20.90 5.42
CA GLU A 106 -11.50 -22.35 5.58
C GLU A 106 -11.42 -22.79 7.04
N LEU A 107 -10.49 -22.23 7.81
CA LEU A 107 -10.32 -22.57 9.22
C LEU A 107 -11.58 -22.24 10.02
N VAL A 108 -12.13 -21.04 9.83
CA VAL A 108 -13.37 -20.62 10.49
C VAL A 108 -14.55 -21.51 10.09
N SER A 109 -14.72 -21.79 8.79
CA SER A 109 -15.80 -22.66 8.29
C SER A 109 -15.75 -24.07 8.89
N ARG A 110 -14.56 -24.59 9.23
CA ARG A 110 -14.43 -25.91 9.86
C ARG A 110 -14.89 -25.95 11.30
N VAL A 111 -14.70 -24.86 12.04
CA VAL A 111 -15.17 -24.70 13.42
C VAL A 111 -16.68 -24.57 13.48
N LEU A 112 -17.29 -23.93 12.46
CA LEU A 112 -18.74 -23.75 12.42
C LEU A 112 -19.50 -25.09 12.22
N PRO A 113 -20.65 -25.28 12.89
CA PRO A 113 -21.50 -26.46 12.71
C PRO A 113 -22.00 -26.63 11.28
N ALA A 114 -22.21 -27.89 10.84
CA ALA A 114 -22.61 -28.18 9.46
C ALA A 114 -23.93 -27.54 9.05
N ARG A 115 -24.89 -27.38 9.97
CA ARG A 115 -26.22 -26.80 9.70
C ARG A 115 -26.22 -25.34 9.28
N PHE A 116 -25.16 -24.57 9.58
CA PHE A 116 -25.04 -23.18 9.12
C PHE A 116 -24.37 -23.08 7.75
N LYS A 117 -23.91 -24.22 7.21
CA LYS A 117 -23.12 -24.23 5.98
C LYS A 117 -24.02 -24.18 4.75
N ILE A 118 -23.55 -23.49 3.73
CA ILE A 118 -24.15 -23.39 2.41
C ILE A 118 -23.30 -24.20 1.43
N GLU A 119 -23.91 -25.13 0.72
CA GLU A 119 -23.20 -26.03 -0.20
C GLU A 119 -23.09 -25.45 -1.61
N TYR A 120 -22.04 -24.66 -1.85
CA TYR A 120 -21.78 -24.03 -3.15
C TYR A 120 -21.16 -24.98 -4.19
N ARG A 121 -20.70 -26.18 -3.81
CA ARG A 121 -20.05 -27.13 -4.75
C ARG A 121 -21.01 -27.71 -5.79
N VAL A 122 -22.32 -27.47 -5.64
CA VAL A 122 -23.36 -27.83 -6.63
C VAL A 122 -23.40 -26.90 -7.85
N LEU A 123 -22.85 -25.69 -7.71
CA LEU A 123 -22.80 -24.69 -8.77
C LEU A 123 -21.65 -24.97 -9.74
N ASP A 124 -21.84 -24.61 -11.01
CA ASP A 124 -20.79 -24.67 -12.01
C ASP A 124 -19.82 -23.50 -11.81
N GLN A 125 -18.69 -23.81 -11.17
CA GLN A 125 -17.73 -22.80 -10.71
C GLN A 125 -16.99 -22.10 -11.85
N VAL A 126 -16.75 -22.81 -12.96
CA VAL A 126 -15.96 -22.29 -14.08
C VAL A 126 -16.67 -21.12 -14.77
N PRO A 127 -17.94 -21.23 -15.23
CA PRO A 127 -18.66 -20.11 -15.81
C PRO A 127 -18.78 -18.91 -14.87
N ILE A 128 -19.12 -19.14 -13.59
CA ILE A 128 -19.28 -18.06 -12.61
C ILE A 128 -17.95 -17.33 -12.40
N ARG A 129 -16.85 -18.07 -12.27
CA ARG A 129 -15.51 -17.50 -12.06
C ARG A 129 -15.06 -16.63 -13.20
N TYR A 130 -15.19 -17.10 -14.44
CA TYR A 130 -14.75 -16.32 -15.59
C TYR A 130 -15.73 -15.21 -15.95
N GLY A 131 -17.04 -15.39 -15.70
CA GLY A 131 -18.02 -14.30 -15.80
C GLY A 131 -17.70 -13.15 -14.83
N TYR A 132 -17.44 -13.46 -13.57
CA TYR A 132 -16.98 -12.47 -12.59
C TYR A 132 -15.62 -11.88 -12.96
N PHE A 133 -14.66 -12.70 -13.42
CA PHE A 133 -13.34 -12.21 -13.83
C PHE A 133 -13.43 -11.22 -15.00
N THR A 134 -14.25 -11.50 -16.00
CA THR A 134 -14.51 -10.57 -17.11
C THR A 134 -15.18 -9.29 -16.61
N PHE A 135 -16.19 -9.40 -15.74
CA PHE A 135 -16.81 -8.23 -15.10
C PHE A 135 -15.77 -7.40 -14.30
N TYR A 136 -14.90 -8.06 -13.56
CA TYR A 136 -13.85 -7.44 -12.75
C TYR A 136 -12.80 -6.71 -13.61
N VAL A 137 -12.37 -7.33 -14.71
CA VAL A 137 -11.31 -6.77 -15.58
C VAL A 137 -11.85 -5.68 -16.51
N ALA A 138 -13.08 -5.81 -17.02
CA ALA A 138 -13.62 -4.91 -18.05
C ALA A 138 -14.71 -3.97 -17.53
N ALA A 139 -15.76 -4.50 -16.89
CA ALA A 139 -16.93 -3.70 -16.54
C ALA A 139 -16.66 -2.77 -15.34
N MET A 140 -15.98 -3.24 -14.29
CA MET A 140 -15.68 -2.41 -13.13
C MET A 140 -14.88 -1.14 -13.48
N PRO A 141 -13.79 -1.20 -14.26
CA PRO A 141 -13.07 0.01 -14.68
C PRO A 141 -13.90 0.93 -15.59
N VAL A 142 -14.70 0.37 -16.50
CA VAL A 142 -15.61 1.14 -17.39
C VAL A 142 -16.63 1.92 -16.56
N LEU A 143 -17.16 1.32 -15.50
CA LEU A 143 -18.14 1.92 -14.59
C LEU A 143 -17.50 2.82 -13.52
N ALA A 144 -16.18 3.06 -13.59
CA ALA A 144 -15.41 3.76 -12.56
C ALA A 144 -15.56 3.17 -11.15
N VAL A 145 -15.92 1.87 -11.05
CA VAL A 145 -16.04 1.16 -9.79
C VAL A 145 -14.67 0.65 -9.37
N SER A 146 -14.24 1.06 -8.17
CA SER A 146 -12.98 0.58 -7.60
C SER A 146 -12.97 -0.94 -7.45
N ALA A 147 -11.92 -1.57 -7.94
CA ALA A 147 -11.68 -3.01 -7.76
C ALA A 147 -11.56 -3.44 -6.28
N CYS A 148 -11.39 -2.47 -5.37
CA CYS A 148 -11.40 -2.67 -3.92
C CYS A 148 -12.81 -2.87 -3.35
N ALA A 149 -13.86 -2.47 -4.08
CA ALA A 149 -15.24 -2.53 -3.60
C ALA A 149 -15.73 -3.96 -3.31
N LEU A 150 -15.15 -4.99 -3.97
CA LEU A 150 -15.48 -6.41 -3.78
C LEU A 150 -14.22 -7.26 -3.44
N CYS A 151 -13.30 -6.68 -2.66
CA CYS A 151 -11.98 -7.25 -2.40
C CYS A 151 -11.87 -7.92 -1.03
N ASN A 152 -11.88 -9.26 -1.00
CA ASN A 152 -11.61 -10.01 0.24
C ASN A 152 -10.18 -9.85 0.79
N PHE A 153 -9.22 -9.41 -0.03
CA PHE A 153 -7.83 -9.19 0.41
C PHE A 153 -7.66 -7.84 1.13
N LEU A 154 -8.62 -6.93 1.00
CA LEU A 154 -8.71 -5.71 1.79
C LEU A 154 -9.37 -6.02 3.14
N VAL A 155 -10.48 -6.77 3.13
CA VAL A 155 -11.33 -6.94 4.32
C VAL A 155 -10.74 -7.88 5.35
N MET A 156 -10.03 -8.93 4.94
CA MET A 156 -9.41 -9.84 5.90
C MET A 156 -8.38 -9.16 6.81
N PRO A 157 -7.34 -8.48 6.28
CA PRO A 157 -6.41 -7.72 7.14
C PRO A 157 -7.12 -6.69 8.03
N ARG A 158 -8.20 -6.06 7.53
CA ARG A 158 -8.96 -5.05 8.29
C ARG A 158 -9.77 -5.66 9.43
N LEU A 159 -10.25 -6.90 9.32
CA LEU A 159 -10.87 -7.62 10.44
C LEU A 159 -9.87 -7.82 11.58
N PHE A 160 -8.63 -8.17 11.25
CA PHE A 160 -7.56 -8.34 12.23
C PHE A 160 -7.11 -7.00 12.83
N ASP A 161 -6.92 -5.97 11.99
CA ASP A 161 -6.58 -4.61 12.44
C ASP A 161 -7.63 -4.04 13.40
N ALA A 162 -8.92 -4.22 13.07
CA ALA A 162 -10.02 -3.82 13.93
C ALA A 162 -10.04 -4.59 15.25
N ALA A 163 -9.75 -5.90 15.22
CA ALA A 163 -9.65 -6.72 16.42
C ALA A 163 -8.45 -6.34 17.30
N SER A 164 -7.36 -5.82 16.72
CA SER A 164 -6.20 -5.28 17.44
C SER A 164 -6.37 -3.81 17.87
N GLY A 165 -7.55 -3.21 17.71
CA GLY A 165 -7.86 -1.85 18.20
C GLY A 165 -7.86 -0.75 17.14
N GLY A 166 -7.53 -1.05 15.88
CA GLY A 166 -7.46 -0.09 14.77
C GLY A 166 -8.79 0.64 14.52
N SER A 167 -8.84 1.95 14.80
CA SER A 167 -10.04 2.78 14.63
C SER A 167 -10.42 2.96 13.15
N ALA A 168 -9.43 3.17 12.27
CA ALA A 168 -9.64 3.30 10.83
C ALA A 168 -10.17 2.01 10.18
N ALA A 169 -9.75 0.83 10.68
CA ALA A 169 -10.30 -0.44 10.22
C ALA A 169 -11.74 -0.64 10.68
N ARG A 170 -12.08 -0.29 11.92
CA ARG A 170 -13.47 -0.31 12.42
C ARG A 170 -14.38 0.60 11.58
N ALA A 171 -13.95 1.82 11.31
CA ALA A 171 -14.69 2.76 10.45
C ALA A 171 -14.91 2.18 9.04
N PHE A 172 -13.87 1.59 8.44
CA PHE A 172 -14.01 0.93 7.14
C PHE A 172 -15.02 -0.23 7.18
N LEU A 173 -14.95 -1.13 8.17
CA LEU A 173 -15.84 -2.29 8.27
C LEU A 173 -17.32 -1.91 8.45
N LEU A 174 -17.58 -0.78 9.11
CA LEU A 174 -18.92 -0.22 9.31
C LEU A 174 -19.42 0.61 8.12
N SER A 175 -18.56 0.97 7.18
CA SER A 175 -18.98 1.63 5.93
C SER A 175 -19.81 0.67 5.06
N PRO A 176 -20.67 1.18 4.16
CA PRO A 176 -21.43 0.33 3.23
C PRO A 176 -20.55 -0.65 2.44
N VAL A 177 -19.39 -0.17 1.95
CA VAL A 177 -18.41 -0.99 1.22
C VAL A 177 -17.81 -2.06 2.14
N GLY A 178 -17.48 -1.70 3.38
CA GLY A 178 -17.00 -2.67 4.38
C GLY A 178 -18.03 -3.75 4.68
N MET A 179 -19.27 -3.36 4.95
CA MET A 179 -20.38 -4.27 5.23
C MET A 179 -20.65 -5.23 4.07
N THR A 180 -20.66 -4.74 2.82
CA THR A 180 -20.82 -5.60 1.64
C THR A 180 -19.71 -6.65 1.57
N ASN A 181 -18.46 -6.27 1.81
CA ASN A 181 -17.35 -7.22 1.76
C ASN A 181 -17.32 -8.17 2.96
N VAL A 182 -17.70 -7.71 4.16
CA VAL A 182 -17.86 -8.57 5.33
C VAL A 182 -18.94 -9.61 5.07
N ALA A 183 -20.07 -9.21 4.48
CA ALA A 183 -21.12 -10.13 4.04
C ALA A 183 -20.59 -11.13 3.01
N LEU A 184 -19.78 -10.68 2.04
CA LEU A 184 -19.17 -11.56 1.03
C LEU A 184 -18.24 -12.60 1.65
N VAL A 185 -17.39 -12.18 2.59
CA VAL A 185 -16.52 -13.04 3.39
C VAL A 185 -17.33 -14.02 4.25
N ALA A 186 -18.40 -13.55 4.89
CA ALA A 186 -19.23 -14.39 5.73
C ALA A 186 -19.94 -15.46 4.90
N LEU A 187 -20.61 -15.08 3.80
CA LEU A 187 -21.39 -16.00 2.96
C LEU A 187 -20.52 -16.96 2.16
N LEU A 188 -19.49 -16.45 1.48
CA LEU A 188 -18.64 -17.26 0.56
C LEU A 188 -17.37 -17.80 1.23
N GLY A 189 -17.13 -17.44 2.48
CA GLY A 189 -16.03 -17.92 3.30
C GLY A 189 -16.55 -18.67 4.52
N PHE A 190 -16.93 -17.99 5.58
CA PHE A 190 -17.22 -18.63 6.88
C PHE A 190 -18.39 -19.62 6.81
N LEU A 191 -19.51 -19.22 6.21
CA LEU A 191 -20.72 -20.04 6.04
C LEU A 191 -20.64 -20.96 4.82
N ALA A 192 -19.65 -20.83 3.95
CA ALA A 192 -19.49 -21.74 2.82
C ALA A 192 -19.04 -23.13 3.30
N SER A 193 -19.62 -24.20 2.73
CA SER A 193 -19.13 -25.56 2.93
C SER A 193 -17.64 -25.63 2.55
N LYS A 194 -16.80 -26.10 3.49
CA LYS A 194 -15.32 -26.15 3.36
C LYS A 194 -14.61 -24.79 3.26
N GLY A 195 -15.35 -23.68 3.30
CA GLY A 195 -14.85 -22.31 3.45
C GLY A 195 -14.06 -21.70 2.30
N ARG A 196 -14.18 -22.24 1.09
CA ARG A 196 -13.40 -21.82 -0.08
C ARG A 196 -14.24 -21.33 -1.26
N ALA A 197 -15.52 -21.01 -1.06
CA ALA A 197 -16.41 -20.63 -2.16
C ALA A 197 -15.99 -19.32 -2.85
N TYR A 198 -15.49 -18.31 -2.13
CA TYR A 198 -14.94 -17.10 -2.76
C TYR A 198 -13.76 -17.44 -3.69
N CYS A 199 -12.86 -18.32 -3.23
CA CYS A 199 -11.70 -18.74 -4.01
C CYS A 199 -12.08 -19.52 -5.28
N SER A 200 -13.20 -20.25 -5.24
CA SER A 200 -13.69 -21.03 -6.38
C SER A 200 -14.62 -20.24 -7.30
N LEU A 201 -15.28 -19.19 -6.83
CA LEU A 201 -16.31 -18.46 -7.59
C LEU A 201 -15.91 -17.03 -7.98
N LEU A 202 -15.23 -16.26 -7.12
CA LEU A 202 -15.10 -14.80 -7.32
C LEU A 202 -13.66 -14.28 -7.19
N CYS A 203 -12.67 -15.11 -6.88
CA CYS A 203 -11.30 -14.63 -6.73
C CYS A 203 -10.64 -14.39 -8.10
N PRO A 204 -10.25 -13.15 -8.48
CA PRO A 204 -9.59 -12.89 -9.76
C PRO A 204 -8.24 -13.59 -9.89
N ILE A 205 -7.46 -13.61 -8.81
CA ILE A 205 -6.19 -14.36 -8.73
C ILE A 205 -6.45 -15.86 -8.88
N GLY A 206 -7.55 -16.35 -8.30
CA GLY A 206 -7.97 -17.74 -8.46
C GLY A 206 -8.42 -18.11 -9.88
N ALA A 207 -8.86 -17.13 -10.68
CA ALA A 207 -9.18 -17.31 -12.09
C ALA A 207 -7.90 -17.48 -12.92
N ILE A 208 -6.92 -16.59 -12.72
CA ILE A 208 -5.61 -16.65 -13.38
C ILE A 208 -4.90 -17.97 -13.01
N ASP A 209 -4.77 -18.28 -11.71
CA ASP A 209 -4.14 -19.51 -11.23
C ASP A 209 -4.81 -20.78 -11.78
N ALA A 210 -6.13 -20.75 -12.01
CA ALA A 210 -6.84 -21.89 -12.56
C ALA A 210 -6.51 -22.15 -14.03
N LEU A 211 -6.39 -21.10 -14.85
CA LEU A 211 -5.91 -21.21 -16.22
C LEU A 211 -4.49 -21.78 -16.25
N VAL A 212 -3.60 -21.25 -15.41
CA VAL A 212 -2.22 -21.72 -15.31
C VAL A 212 -2.16 -23.19 -14.87
N ASN A 213 -3.00 -23.60 -13.91
CA ASN A 213 -3.07 -25.00 -13.48
C ASN A 213 -3.57 -25.93 -14.59
N ARG A 214 -4.56 -25.49 -15.38
CA ARG A 214 -5.07 -26.23 -16.54
C ARG A 214 -4.02 -26.34 -17.63
N ALA A 215 -3.31 -25.26 -17.94
CA ALA A 215 -2.22 -25.24 -18.92
C ALA A 215 -1.09 -26.18 -18.49
N GLY A 216 -0.67 -26.10 -17.22
CA GLY A 216 0.32 -27.02 -16.65
C GLY A 216 -0.11 -28.49 -16.73
N ALA A 217 -1.42 -28.78 -16.76
CA ALA A 217 -1.93 -30.16 -16.73
C ALA A 217 -1.72 -30.91 -18.05
N THR A 218 -1.55 -30.17 -19.15
CA THR A 218 -1.17 -30.69 -20.47
C THR A 218 0.24 -31.28 -20.47
N PHE A 219 1.13 -30.78 -19.60
CA PHE A 219 2.52 -31.22 -19.54
C PHE A 219 2.73 -32.42 -18.61
N ARG A 220 3.61 -33.34 -19.02
CA ARG A 220 3.87 -34.58 -18.27
C ARG A 220 4.77 -34.39 -17.06
N PHE A 221 5.79 -33.53 -17.17
CA PHE A 221 6.81 -33.28 -16.13
C PHE A 221 6.27 -32.55 -14.90
N THR A 222 5.08 -31.99 -14.99
CA THR A 222 4.49 -31.19 -13.93
C THR A 222 3.66 -32.04 -12.96
N ARG A 223 3.67 -31.68 -11.68
CA ARG A 223 3.00 -32.40 -10.59
C ARG A 223 1.61 -31.84 -10.33
N ARG A 224 0.62 -32.74 -10.23
CA ARG A 224 -0.78 -32.41 -9.92
C ARG A 224 -1.54 -33.68 -9.50
N ILE A 225 -2.73 -33.49 -8.95
CA ILE A 225 -3.61 -34.60 -8.57
C ILE A 225 -4.14 -35.26 -9.84
N ARG A 226 -3.87 -36.55 -10.00
CA ARG A 226 -4.33 -37.39 -11.12
C ARG A 226 -4.98 -38.67 -10.59
N VAL A 227 -5.84 -39.27 -11.41
CA VAL A 227 -6.58 -40.49 -11.06
C VAL A 227 -6.13 -41.63 -11.96
N ASP A 228 -5.72 -42.73 -11.34
CA ASP A 228 -5.58 -44.02 -11.98
C ASP A 228 -6.95 -44.71 -12.06
N ARG A 229 -7.51 -44.75 -13.28
CA ARG A 229 -8.82 -45.36 -13.53
C ARG A 229 -8.84 -46.86 -13.22
N GLY A 230 -7.71 -47.56 -13.32
CA GLY A 230 -7.61 -48.99 -13.05
C GLY A 230 -7.71 -49.32 -11.56
N ARG A 231 -7.11 -48.48 -10.71
CA ARG A 231 -7.13 -48.65 -9.23
C ARG A 231 -8.34 -48.04 -8.54
N CYS A 232 -9.09 -47.16 -9.22
CA CYS A 232 -10.26 -46.52 -8.64
C CYS A 232 -11.33 -47.58 -8.29
N THR A 233 -12.13 -47.39 -7.24
CA THR A 233 -13.23 -48.31 -6.89
C THR A 233 -14.60 -47.67 -7.00
N GLY A 234 -14.67 -46.38 -7.36
CA GLY A 234 -15.93 -45.65 -7.45
C GLY A 234 -16.58 -45.29 -6.11
N CYS A 235 -15.88 -45.44 -4.97
CA CYS A 235 -16.44 -45.24 -3.62
C CYS A 235 -16.86 -43.82 -3.23
N THR A 236 -16.72 -42.82 -4.12
CA THR A 236 -17.10 -41.39 -3.98
C THR A 236 -16.48 -40.57 -2.84
N LEU A 237 -15.75 -41.18 -1.90
CA LEU A 237 -15.14 -40.48 -0.75
C LEU A 237 -14.28 -39.26 -1.15
N CYS A 238 -13.58 -39.37 -2.27
CA CYS A 238 -12.78 -38.29 -2.83
C CYS A 238 -13.60 -37.06 -3.27
N ALA A 239 -14.79 -37.29 -3.84
CA ALA A 239 -15.71 -36.24 -4.24
C ALA A 239 -16.34 -35.55 -3.01
N ASP A 240 -16.65 -36.32 -1.97
CA ASP A 240 -17.20 -35.81 -0.71
C ASP A 240 -16.25 -34.86 0.01
N VAL A 241 -14.95 -35.21 0.09
CA VAL A 241 -13.95 -34.37 0.77
C VAL A 241 -13.43 -33.22 -0.10
N CYS A 242 -13.69 -33.21 -1.40
CA CYS A 242 -13.18 -32.18 -2.31
C CYS A 242 -13.71 -30.78 -1.93
N MET A 243 -12.80 -29.86 -1.60
CA MET A 243 -13.16 -28.53 -1.08
C MET A 243 -13.84 -27.63 -2.09
N CYS A 244 -13.43 -27.77 -3.35
CA CYS A 244 -13.91 -27.01 -4.49
C CYS A 244 -14.82 -27.84 -5.38
N GLY A 245 -15.27 -29.04 -5.00
CA GLY A 245 -16.09 -29.88 -5.89
C GLY A 245 -15.45 -30.18 -7.26
N ALA A 246 -14.12 -30.13 -7.35
CA ALA A 246 -13.37 -30.38 -8.58
C ALA A 246 -13.33 -31.87 -8.97
N VAL A 247 -13.66 -32.78 -8.04
CA VAL A 247 -13.73 -34.21 -8.29
C VAL A 247 -15.17 -34.57 -8.66
N LYS A 248 -15.39 -35.02 -9.89
CA LYS A 248 -16.67 -35.50 -10.41
C LYS A 248 -16.63 -37.02 -10.58
N MET A 249 -17.79 -37.66 -10.54
CA MET A 249 -17.93 -39.09 -10.78
C MET A 249 -18.50 -39.32 -12.20
N GLU A 250 -17.66 -39.80 -13.11
CA GLU A 250 -18.02 -40.15 -14.50
C GLU A 250 -17.80 -41.65 -14.69
N ASP A 251 -18.82 -42.37 -15.16
CA ASP A 251 -18.77 -43.84 -15.34
C ASP A 251 -18.29 -44.62 -14.11
N SER A 252 -18.74 -44.20 -12.92
CA SER A 252 -18.30 -44.74 -11.62
C SER A 252 -16.80 -44.59 -11.34
N ARG A 253 -16.09 -43.71 -12.07
CA ARG A 253 -14.68 -43.37 -11.86
C ARG A 253 -14.54 -41.89 -11.49
N ALA A 254 -13.57 -41.59 -10.64
CA ALA A 254 -13.28 -40.21 -10.28
C ALA A 254 -12.55 -39.49 -11.42
N VAL A 255 -12.99 -38.27 -11.73
CA VAL A 255 -12.36 -37.37 -12.71
C VAL A 255 -12.10 -36.03 -12.02
N VAL A 256 -10.89 -35.50 -12.19
CA VAL A 256 -10.46 -34.24 -11.56
C VAL A 256 -10.48 -33.13 -12.62
N ASP A 257 -11.36 -32.16 -12.44
CA ASP A 257 -11.35 -30.93 -13.22
C ASP A 257 -10.20 -30.02 -12.75
N GLN A 258 -9.20 -29.86 -13.60
CA GLN A 258 -8.02 -29.06 -13.30
C GLN A 258 -8.29 -27.55 -13.28
N LEU A 259 -9.37 -27.06 -13.90
CA LEU A 259 -9.76 -25.65 -13.76
C LEU A 259 -10.35 -25.35 -12.38
N SER A 260 -11.03 -26.33 -11.77
CA SER A 260 -11.62 -26.17 -10.44
C SER A 260 -10.68 -26.62 -9.32
N CYS A 261 -9.76 -27.56 -9.58
CA CYS A 261 -8.91 -28.16 -8.55
C CYS A 261 -7.95 -27.15 -7.90
N MET A 262 -8.00 -27.06 -6.57
CA MET A 262 -7.06 -26.24 -5.77
C MET A 262 -5.80 -26.99 -5.32
N SER A 263 -5.64 -28.29 -5.63
CA SER A 263 -4.47 -29.09 -5.24
C SER A 263 -4.23 -29.18 -3.71
N CYS A 264 -5.30 -29.23 -2.90
CA CYS A 264 -5.21 -29.33 -1.43
C CYS A 264 -4.87 -30.73 -0.89
N GLN A 265 -4.91 -31.75 -1.76
CA GLN A 265 -4.54 -33.14 -1.48
C GLN A 265 -5.38 -33.90 -0.43
N GLU A 266 -6.46 -33.33 0.13
CA GLU A 266 -7.35 -34.09 1.05
C GLU A 266 -7.96 -35.32 0.38
N CYS A 267 -8.18 -35.25 -0.93
CA CYS A 267 -8.77 -36.34 -1.68
C CYS A 267 -7.76 -37.48 -1.94
N VAL A 268 -6.46 -37.18 -1.97
CA VAL A 268 -5.36 -38.16 -2.02
C VAL A 268 -5.27 -38.89 -0.69
N GLU A 269 -5.33 -38.16 0.42
CA GLU A 269 -5.24 -38.69 1.79
C GLU A 269 -6.36 -39.71 2.11
N VAL A 270 -7.58 -39.49 1.64
CA VAL A 270 -8.71 -40.42 1.89
C VAL A 270 -8.79 -41.58 0.90
N CYS A 271 -7.96 -41.60 -0.15
CA CYS A 271 -8.04 -42.61 -1.20
C CYS A 271 -7.37 -43.92 -0.78
N ARG A 272 -8.11 -44.79 -0.09
CA ARG A 272 -7.59 -46.10 0.38
C ARG A 272 -6.94 -46.96 -0.72
N PRO A 273 -7.50 -47.07 -1.94
CA PRO A 273 -6.86 -47.86 -3.01
C PRO A 273 -5.60 -47.21 -3.61
N GLY A 274 -5.23 -45.99 -3.18
CA GLY A 274 -4.14 -45.24 -3.80
C GLY A 274 -4.42 -44.80 -5.23
N ALA A 275 -5.67 -44.82 -5.68
CA ALA A 275 -6.03 -44.47 -7.06
C ALA A 275 -5.84 -42.98 -7.38
N MET A 276 -5.73 -42.12 -6.37
CA MET A 276 -5.46 -40.70 -6.55
C MET A 276 -4.12 -40.33 -5.95
N GLU A 277 -3.26 -39.74 -6.76
CA GLU A 277 -1.89 -39.44 -6.38
C GLU A 277 -1.48 -38.06 -6.89
N TYR A 278 -0.56 -37.42 -6.16
CA TYR A 278 0.07 -36.16 -6.54
C TYR A 278 1.42 -36.44 -7.21
N LEU A 279 1.41 -36.64 -8.53
CA LEU A 279 2.58 -37.13 -9.27
C LEU A 279 2.79 -36.44 -10.62
N VAL A 280 4.03 -36.56 -11.11
CA VAL A 280 4.42 -36.39 -12.52
C VAL A 280 3.82 -37.55 -13.33
N LEU A 281 3.40 -37.35 -14.58
CA LEU A 281 2.96 -38.47 -15.43
C LEU A 281 4.16 -39.41 -15.61
N SER A 282 4.14 -40.53 -14.88
CA SER A 282 5.18 -41.55 -15.02
C SER A 282 5.11 -42.14 -16.44
N PRO A 283 6.24 -42.43 -17.10
CA PRO A 283 6.24 -43.22 -18.31
C PRO A 283 5.49 -44.53 -18.02
N LYS A 284 4.62 -44.94 -18.94
CA LYS A 284 3.78 -46.13 -18.84
C LYS A 284 4.68 -47.36 -18.66
N LYS A 285 5.01 -47.75 -17.42
CA LYS A 285 5.52 -49.09 -17.15
C LYS A 285 4.35 -50.04 -17.42
N ARG A 286 4.35 -50.66 -18.60
CA ARG A 286 3.60 -51.88 -18.86
C ARG A 286 4.10 -52.91 -17.85
N GLY A 287 3.32 -53.16 -16.81
CA GLY A 287 3.62 -54.15 -15.77
C GLY A 287 2.32 -54.71 -15.22
N LYS A 288 1.89 -55.81 -15.84
CA LYS A 288 0.85 -56.79 -15.50
C LYS A 288 -0.19 -56.41 -14.42
N ALA A 289 -1.45 -56.44 -14.84
CA ALA A 289 -2.59 -56.64 -13.96
C ALA A 289 -2.39 -57.92 -13.13
N ALA A 290 -2.39 -57.79 -11.79
CA ALA A 290 -2.66 -58.90 -10.88
C ALA A 290 -3.01 -58.38 -9.47
N ALA A 291 -4.07 -58.96 -8.91
CA ALA A 291 -4.46 -59.05 -7.51
C ALA A 291 -4.93 -57.76 -6.79
N ALA A 292 -6.25 -57.65 -6.69
CA ALA A 292 -6.94 -56.79 -5.76
C ALA A 292 -6.67 -57.17 -4.29
N VAL A 293 -6.72 -56.17 -3.41
CA VAL A 293 -6.90 -56.22 -1.94
C VAL A 293 -5.67 -56.47 -1.04
N GLY A 294 -4.54 -57.04 -1.49
CA GLY A 294 -3.41 -57.36 -0.59
C GLY A 294 -2.36 -56.26 -0.30
N ALA A 295 -2.30 -55.16 -1.06
CA ALA A 295 -1.13 -54.25 -1.07
C ALA A 295 -1.16 -53.11 -0.04
N ALA A 296 -2.26 -52.91 0.70
CA ALA A 296 -2.38 -51.80 1.65
C ALA A 296 -1.48 -51.97 2.90
N GLU A 297 -1.09 -53.21 3.22
CA GLU A 297 -0.27 -53.52 4.40
C GLU A 297 1.24 -53.35 4.17
N ALA A 298 1.72 -53.56 2.93
CA ALA A 298 3.15 -53.51 2.61
C ALA A 298 3.75 -52.08 2.59
N VAL A 299 2.93 -51.04 2.37
CA VAL A 299 3.41 -49.64 2.24
C VAL A 299 3.70 -48.99 3.60
N ARG A 300 3.23 -49.57 4.72
CA ARG A 300 3.51 -49.05 6.07
C ARG A 300 4.95 -49.28 6.55
N ALA A 301 5.71 -50.17 5.90
CA ALA A 301 7.00 -50.64 6.42
C ALA A 301 8.24 -49.85 5.93
N ALA A 302 8.11 -48.84 5.07
CA ALA A 302 9.27 -48.21 4.43
C ALA A 302 9.34 -46.68 4.59
N ARG A 303 9.73 -46.19 5.78
CA ARG A 303 10.43 -44.89 5.94
C ARG A 303 11.40 -44.90 7.14
N PRO A 304 12.69 -45.21 6.94
CA PRO A 304 13.77 -44.77 7.83
C PRO A 304 14.28 -43.39 7.39
N GLY A 305 14.66 -42.54 8.35
CA GLY A 305 15.09 -41.15 8.13
C GLY A 305 16.55 -40.98 7.71
N ALA A 306 16.88 -39.78 7.23
CA ALA A 306 18.15 -39.05 7.37
C ALA A 306 18.25 -37.95 6.28
N SER A 307 18.17 -36.68 6.67
CA SER A 307 18.79 -35.59 5.90
C SER A 307 19.56 -34.72 6.88
N ALA A 308 20.87 -34.68 6.74
CA ALA A 308 21.83 -34.05 7.65
C ALA A 308 21.57 -32.54 7.87
N PRO A 309 21.86 -31.99 9.07
CA PRO A 309 21.66 -30.58 9.36
C PRO A 309 22.73 -29.69 8.69
N ILE A 310 22.29 -28.55 8.16
CA ILE A 310 23.03 -27.60 7.33
C ILE A 310 23.85 -26.60 8.17
N LEU A 311 25.05 -26.28 7.65
CA LEU A 311 26.15 -25.45 8.15
C LEU A 311 25.85 -23.93 8.29
N TRP A 312 24.80 -23.51 9.01
CA TRP A 312 24.45 -22.07 9.14
C TRP A 312 25.31 -21.28 10.12
N ARG A 313 25.95 -21.95 11.10
CA ARG A 313 26.70 -21.30 12.19
C ARG A 313 28.00 -20.61 11.73
N ARG A 314 28.62 -21.09 10.65
CA ARG A 314 29.91 -20.55 10.15
C ARG A 314 29.75 -19.30 9.28
N ILE A 315 28.63 -19.15 8.59
CA ILE A 315 28.34 -18.01 7.72
C ILE A 315 28.05 -16.76 8.58
N TRP A 316 27.32 -16.90 9.68
CA TRP A 316 27.00 -15.78 10.57
C TRP A 316 28.21 -15.18 11.29
N LEU A 317 29.21 -16.01 11.64
CA LEU A 317 30.43 -15.53 12.29
C LEU A 317 31.34 -14.73 11.34
N ALA A 318 31.37 -15.06 10.05
CA ALA A 318 32.14 -14.32 9.05
C ALA A 318 31.54 -12.93 8.76
N VAL A 319 30.20 -12.82 8.77
CA VAL A 319 29.48 -11.55 8.54
C VAL A 319 29.70 -10.57 9.69
N LEU A 320 29.66 -11.03 10.94
CA LEU A 320 29.88 -10.18 12.12
C LEU A 320 31.31 -9.64 12.19
N ALA A 321 32.31 -10.45 11.82
CA ALA A 321 33.71 -10.01 11.79
C ALA A 321 33.97 -8.93 10.72
N GLY A 322 33.31 -9.01 9.56
CA GLY A 322 33.43 -8.01 8.50
C GLY A 322 32.81 -6.65 8.86
N LEU A 323 31.70 -6.64 9.60
CA LEU A 323 31.03 -5.40 10.02
C LEU A 323 31.82 -4.63 11.08
N ALA A 324 32.52 -5.33 11.98
CA ALA A 324 33.36 -4.69 13.00
C ALA A 324 34.58 -3.96 12.40
N ALA A 325 35.18 -4.51 11.33
CA ALA A 325 36.31 -3.89 10.65
C ALA A 325 35.93 -2.60 9.87
N LEU A 326 34.72 -2.58 9.30
CA LEU A 326 34.18 -1.41 8.56
C LEU A 326 33.90 -0.22 9.49
N PHE A 327 33.45 -0.47 10.72
CA PHE A 327 33.17 0.56 11.71
C PHE A 327 34.44 1.31 12.17
N VAL A 328 35.56 0.60 12.31
CA VAL A 328 36.85 1.20 12.70
C VAL A 328 37.44 2.06 11.58
N TYR A 329 37.20 1.70 10.31
CA TYR A 329 37.66 2.48 9.16
C TYR A 329 36.87 3.79 8.97
N ALA A 330 35.56 3.78 9.24
CA ALA A 330 34.68 4.92 9.01
C ALA A 330 34.82 6.07 10.03
N THR A 331 35.56 5.88 11.13
CA THR A 331 35.64 6.84 12.24
C THR A 331 36.99 7.57 12.34
N GLY A 332 37.90 7.37 11.40
CA GLY A 332 39.22 8.02 11.37
C GLY A 332 39.38 9.17 10.36
N ALA A 333 39.52 10.40 10.87
CA ALA A 333 39.99 11.65 10.23
C ALA A 333 38.98 12.36 9.27
N ASP A 334 38.75 13.68 9.34
CA ASP A 334 39.74 14.76 9.14
C ASP A 334 39.20 16.16 9.51
N ALA A 335 40.09 17.15 9.70
CA ALA A 335 39.81 18.52 10.15
C ALA A 335 40.18 19.63 9.13
N ALA A 336 39.48 20.78 9.25
CA ALA A 336 39.78 22.17 8.83
C ALA A 336 39.46 22.69 7.40
N ARG A 337 38.56 23.71 7.35
CA ARG A 337 38.77 25.07 6.77
C ARG A 337 37.53 26.00 6.96
N LYS A 338 37.73 27.21 7.52
CA LYS A 338 36.76 28.34 7.61
C LYS A 338 37.45 29.63 7.15
N THR A 339 36.82 30.51 6.37
CA THR A 339 37.42 31.82 5.94
C THR A 339 36.41 32.98 6.04
N ASP A 340 36.75 34.03 6.82
CA ASP A 340 35.97 35.26 7.06
C ASP A 340 36.56 36.48 6.30
N PRO A 341 36.24 36.71 5.02
CA PRO A 341 36.89 37.77 4.24
C PRO A 341 36.48 39.19 4.67
N ASP A 342 35.26 39.37 5.21
CA ASP A 342 34.73 40.68 5.61
C ASP A 342 35.02 41.03 7.07
N GLY A 343 35.60 40.09 7.83
CA GLY A 343 35.86 40.26 9.26
C GLY A 343 34.59 40.31 10.12
N CYS A 344 33.42 39.99 9.57
CA CYS A 344 32.15 40.07 10.29
C CYS A 344 32.08 39.02 11.40
N MET A 345 32.63 37.82 11.16
CA MET A 345 32.61 36.72 12.13
C MET A 345 33.56 36.94 13.30
N VAL A 346 34.45 37.94 13.23
CA VAL A 346 35.25 38.38 14.39
C VAL A 346 34.36 38.85 15.54
N CYS A 347 33.26 39.55 15.22
CA CYS A 347 32.30 40.02 16.22
C CYS A 347 31.06 39.11 16.25
N HIS A 348 30.48 38.81 15.10
CA HIS A 348 29.25 38.00 15.03
C HIS A 348 29.49 36.53 15.36
N GLY A 349 30.70 36.01 15.27
CA GLY A 349 31.02 34.62 15.66
C GLY A 349 31.13 34.40 17.17
N VAL A 350 31.03 35.46 17.99
CA VAL A 350 31.16 35.40 19.45
C VAL A 350 29.82 35.06 20.07
N GLU A 351 29.78 34.00 20.89
CA GLU A 351 28.60 33.62 21.66
C GLU A 351 28.18 34.72 22.64
N GLY A 352 26.87 34.98 22.70
CA GLY A 352 26.29 35.98 23.60
C GLY A 352 26.30 37.41 23.07
N LEU A 353 26.57 37.60 21.77
CA LEU A 353 26.35 38.89 21.11
C LEU A 353 24.84 39.14 20.98
N GLU A 354 24.30 39.96 21.89
CA GLU A 354 22.88 40.30 21.99
C GLU A 354 22.68 41.83 22.03
N TYR A 355 21.59 42.32 21.47
CA TYR A 355 21.19 43.73 21.54
C TYR A 355 19.69 43.89 21.74
N LEU A 356 19.24 45.00 22.33
CA LEU A 356 17.82 45.34 22.41
C LEU A 356 17.45 46.18 21.19
N ASP A 357 16.42 45.77 20.45
CA ASP A 357 15.91 46.58 19.35
C ASP A 357 15.04 47.77 19.84
N GLU A 358 14.58 48.60 18.92
CA GLU A 358 13.72 49.78 19.20
C GLU A 358 12.40 49.43 19.88
N ARG A 359 11.99 48.15 19.86
CA ARG A 359 10.80 47.62 20.54
C ARG A 359 11.11 46.99 21.90
N GLY A 360 12.37 47.08 22.36
CA GLY A 360 12.82 46.48 23.61
C GLY A 360 12.93 44.95 23.56
N LEU A 361 12.98 44.35 22.37
CA LEU A 361 13.14 42.91 22.20
C LEU A 361 14.62 42.55 22.11
N LEU A 362 15.02 41.52 22.87
CA LEU A 362 16.37 40.99 22.84
C LEU A 362 16.63 40.26 21.52
N ARG A 363 17.65 40.69 20.79
CA ARG A 363 18.07 40.16 19.50
C ARG A 363 19.42 39.50 19.65
N VAL A 364 19.54 38.26 19.20
CA VAL A 364 20.81 37.53 19.13
C VAL A 364 21.45 37.85 17.79
N ALA A 365 22.60 38.53 17.82
CA ALA A 365 23.44 38.79 16.65
C ALA A 365 24.59 37.78 16.51
N THR A 366 24.67 36.79 17.41
CA THR A 366 25.59 35.66 17.34
C THR A 366 25.28 34.77 16.12
N ILE A 367 26.31 34.40 15.38
CA ILE A 367 26.30 33.47 14.25
C ILE A 367 27.19 32.29 14.61
N ASP A 368 26.61 31.09 14.64
CA ASP A 368 27.38 29.85 14.77
C ASP A 368 28.31 29.70 13.57
N SER A 369 29.61 29.81 13.84
CA SER A 369 30.64 29.76 12.81
C SER A 369 30.69 28.39 12.12
N ASP A 370 30.53 27.28 12.85
CA ASP A 370 30.55 25.93 12.25
C ASP A 370 29.38 25.73 11.30
N HIS A 371 28.19 26.17 11.70
CA HIS A 371 26.99 26.12 10.89
C HIS A 371 27.10 27.01 9.65
N TYR A 372 27.57 28.25 9.80
CA TYR A 372 27.67 29.20 8.69
C TYR A 372 28.69 28.76 7.64
N TYR A 373 29.90 28.38 8.05
CA TYR A 373 30.94 27.91 7.14
C TYR A 373 30.65 26.53 6.53
N GLY A 374 29.78 25.74 7.15
CA GLY A 374 29.22 24.52 6.56
C GLY A 374 28.15 24.76 5.49
N SER A 375 27.67 26.00 5.34
CA SER A 375 26.64 26.39 4.36
C SER A 375 27.22 26.86 3.02
N ILE A 376 26.38 26.97 1.99
CA ILE A 376 26.77 27.58 0.70
C ILE A 376 27.08 29.08 0.84
N HIS A 377 26.60 29.73 1.91
CA HIS A 377 26.84 31.15 2.16
C HIS A 377 28.20 31.40 2.80
N GLY A 378 28.83 30.41 3.43
CA GLY A 378 30.17 30.54 4.03
C GLY A 378 31.31 30.74 3.02
N ALA A 379 31.00 30.69 1.72
CA ALA A 379 31.91 31.02 0.63
C ALA A 379 31.67 32.44 0.05
N LEU A 380 30.71 33.19 0.60
CA LEU A 380 30.34 34.54 0.17
C LEU A 380 30.71 35.56 1.26
N PRO A 381 31.23 36.74 0.88
CA PRO A 381 31.26 37.91 1.75
C PRO A 381 29.87 38.20 2.32
N CYS A 382 29.77 38.57 3.61
CA CYS A 382 28.52 39.00 4.22
C CYS A 382 27.96 40.26 3.52
N SER A 383 28.85 41.14 3.06
CA SER A 383 28.56 42.39 2.33
C SER A 383 27.87 42.20 0.98
N ASP A 384 27.99 41.02 0.35
CA ASP A 384 27.31 40.72 -0.93
C ASP A 384 25.79 40.63 -0.79
N CYS A 385 25.31 40.40 0.43
CA CYS A 385 23.89 40.25 0.73
C CYS A 385 23.38 41.33 1.69
N HIS A 386 24.20 41.75 2.65
CA HIS A 386 23.92 42.90 3.52
C HIS A 386 24.31 44.21 2.82
N ALA A 387 23.52 44.59 1.81
CA ALA A 387 23.77 45.78 1.01
C ALA A 387 23.50 47.06 1.81
N GLY A 388 24.45 47.99 1.81
CA GLY A 388 24.31 49.28 2.49
C GLY A 388 24.94 49.37 3.89
N LEU A 389 25.81 48.43 4.25
CA LEU A 389 26.68 48.54 5.43
C LEU A 389 27.90 49.40 5.08
N ASP A 390 27.96 50.62 5.61
CA ASP A 390 29.06 51.59 5.43
C ASP A 390 29.70 52.07 6.76
N GLU A 391 29.20 51.58 7.89
CA GLU A 391 29.64 51.94 9.24
C GLU A 391 29.73 50.71 10.15
N TYR A 392 30.70 50.65 11.09
CA TYR A 392 30.85 49.54 12.05
C TYR A 392 31.17 50.07 13.46
N PRO A 393 30.48 49.63 14.53
CA PRO A 393 29.26 48.79 14.55
C PRO A 393 28.14 49.43 13.71
N HIS A 394 27.47 48.62 12.89
CA HIS A 394 26.48 49.13 11.94
C HIS A 394 25.10 49.35 12.57
N ASP A 395 24.30 50.26 12.01
CA ASP A 395 22.88 50.41 12.37
C ASP A 395 22.14 49.07 12.11
N PRO A 396 21.48 48.47 13.12
CA PRO A 396 20.71 47.23 12.96
C PRO A 396 19.60 47.32 11.91
N ASN A 397 19.10 48.52 11.61
CA ASN A 397 18.03 48.75 10.64
C ASN A 397 18.52 48.81 9.18
N LYS A 398 19.82 48.96 8.94
CA LYS A 398 20.42 49.08 7.59
C LYS A 398 20.96 47.75 7.03
N GLY A 399 21.05 46.70 7.85
CA GLY A 399 21.63 45.40 7.50
C GLY A 399 20.66 44.41 6.83
N GLY A 400 19.70 44.88 6.05
CA GLY A 400 18.73 44.00 5.39
C GLY A 400 19.34 43.16 4.27
N VAL A 401 18.96 41.89 4.17
CA VAL A 401 19.36 41.01 3.04
C VAL A 401 18.35 41.17 1.89
N ASP A 402 18.66 40.88 0.63
CA ASP A 402 17.65 40.78 -0.45
C ASP A 402 17.87 39.51 -1.28
N CYS A 403 16.99 38.52 -1.15
CA CYS A 403 17.09 37.26 -1.90
C CYS A 403 16.93 37.45 -3.42
N SER A 404 16.44 38.60 -3.88
CA SER A 404 16.32 38.98 -5.29
C SER A 404 17.53 39.76 -5.83
N ALA A 405 18.47 40.16 -4.96
CA ALA A 405 19.71 40.82 -5.35
C ALA A 405 20.53 39.95 -6.32
N LEU A 406 21.33 40.61 -7.15
CA LEU A 406 22.18 39.95 -8.14
C LEU A 406 23.41 39.36 -7.45
N CYS A 407 23.52 38.04 -7.40
CA CYS A 407 24.73 37.35 -6.93
C CYS A 407 25.89 37.59 -7.92
N HIS A 408 27.14 37.59 -7.43
CA HIS A 408 28.33 37.70 -8.30
C HIS A 408 28.57 36.45 -9.17
N VAL A 409 27.85 35.36 -8.90
CA VAL A 409 27.92 34.10 -9.63
C VAL A 409 27.27 34.27 -11.01
N ILE A 410 28.11 34.27 -12.05
CA ILE A 410 27.68 34.33 -13.45
C ILE A 410 27.33 32.92 -13.90
N GLU A 411 26.11 32.72 -14.40
CA GLU A 411 25.68 31.44 -14.94
C GLU A 411 26.35 31.16 -16.29
N PRO A 412 27.15 30.09 -16.46
CA PRO A 412 27.89 29.82 -17.70
C PRO A 412 26.99 29.65 -18.93
N SER A 413 25.77 29.14 -18.76
CA SER A 413 24.81 28.88 -19.84
C SER A 413 24.10 30.13 -20.35
N THR A 414 23.96 31.17 -19.53
CA THR A 414 23.23 32.39 -19.90
C THR A 414 24.11 33.63 -19.92
N GLY A 415 25.32 33.56 -19.35
CA GLY A 415 26.23 34.70 -19.19
C GLY A 415 25.70 35.78 -18.25
N ARG A 416 24.60 35.51 -17.54
CA ARG A 416 23.93 36.48 -16.65
C ARG A 416 24.23 36.16 -15.19
N ARG A 417 24.26 37.22 -14.37
CA ARG A 417 24.34 37.07 -12.91
C ARG A 417 23.06 36.41 -12.40
N TYR A 418 23.23 35.45 -11.49
CA TYR A 418 22.13 34.72 -10.88
C TYR A 418 21.28 35.63 -9.96
N SER A 419 19.97 35.48 -10.01
CA SER A 419 19.00 36.18 -9.13
C SER A 419 17.69 35.40 -9.05
N HIS A 420 16.99 35.50 -7.91
CA HIS A 420 15.63 34.96 -7.75
C HIS A 420 14.51 35.86 -8.31
N ARG A 421 14.82 36.95 -9.01
CA ARG A 421 13.83 37.95 -9.45
C ARG A 421 12.64 37.37 -10.22
N ASP A 422 12.86 36.37 -11.07
CA ASP A 422 11.76 35.73 -11.82
C ASP A 422 10.90 34.80 -10.94
N VAL A 423 11.51 34.14 -9.96
CA VAL A 423 10.80 33.35 -8.94
C VAL A 423 9.95 34.27 -8.05
N VAL A 424 10.46 35.45 -7.71
CA VAL A 424 9.70 36.46 -6.97
C VAL A 424 8.48 36.92 -7.77
N LYS A 425 8.62 37.18 -9.08
CA LYS A 425 7.47 37.52 -9.95
C LYS A 425 6.43 36.39 -10.01
N GLU A 426 6.88 35.14 -10.01
CA GLU A 426 6.02 33.97 -9.99
C GLU A 426 5.24 33.87 -8.67
N PHE A 427 5.93 34.00 -7.53
CA PHE A 427 5.33 33.98 -6.20
C PHE A 427 4.33 35.12 -6.00
N ARG A 428 4.57 36.31 -6.55
CA ARG A 428 3.62 37.46 -6.55
C ARG A 428 2.25 37.12 -7.09
N ARG A 429 2.17 36.17 -8.04
CA ARG A 429 0.92 35.75 -8.67
C ARG A 429 0.19 34.67 -7.87
N SER A 430 0.82 34.13 -6.83
CA SER A 430 0.25 33.14 -5.92
C SER A 430 -0.69 33.78 -4.92
N VAL A 431 -1.65 33.00 -4.41
CA VAL A 431 -2.47 33.38 -3.26
C VAL A 431 -1.62 33.63 -2.00
N HIS A 432 -0.44 33.01 -1.92
CA HIS A 432 0.51 33.23 -0.83
C HIS A 432 1.33 34.53 -0.97
N GLY A 433 1.37 35.12 -2.17
CA GLY A 433 2.16 36.33 -2.47
C GLY A 433 1.35 37.64 -2.50
N ARG A 434 0.03 37.60 -2.28
CA ARG A 434 -0.84 38.79 -2.29
C ARG A 434 -0.53 39.68 -1.06
N GLY A 435 0.29 40.72 -1.27
CA GLY A 435 0.40 41.87 -0.35
C GLY A 435 1.63 41.97 0.54
N ARG A 436 2.69 41.15 0.38
CA ARG A 436 3.89 41.21 1.25
C ARG A 436 5.20 40.92 0.51
N VAL A 437 5.48 41.70 -0.53
CA VAL A 437 6.53 41.40 -1.51
C VAL A 437 7.60 42.47 -1.66
N ASP A 438 7.52 43.53 -0.86
CA ASP A 438 8.49 44.61 -0.80
C ASP A 438 9.32 44.46 0.49
N GLY A 439 10.65 44.40 0.35
CA GLY A 439 11.60 44.06 1.42
C GLY A 439 11.87 42.56 1.52
N PHE A 440 12.64 41.99 0.59
CA PHE A 440 12.70 40.54 0.33
C PHE A 440 13.65 39.71 1.21
N THR A 441 13.95 40.18 2.41
CA THR A 441 14.42 39.30 3.50
C THR A 441 13.84 39.75 4.83
N ALA A 442 14.21 39.02 5.88
CA ALA A 442 14.07 39.37 7.27
C ALA A 442 14.27 40.86 7.65
N ALA A 443 14.81 41.72 6.77
CA ALA A 443 14.96 43.16 6.93
C ALA A 443 13.68 43.95 7.33
N GLY A 444 12.49 43.35 7.23
CA GLY A 444 11.26 43.95 7.76
C GLY A 444 10.33 43.00 8.53
N ARG A 445 10.55 41.68 8.48
CA ARG A 445 9.80 40.70 9.30
C ARG A 445 10.61 40.32 10.52
N VAL A 446 10.34 41.09 11.56
CA VAL A 446 10.96 40.99 12.87
C VAL A 446 10.53 39.73 13.64
N GLU A 447 9.40 39.13 13.27
CA GLU A 447 8.96 37.79 13.67
C GLU A 447 8.22 37.09 12.53
N GLU A 448 8.34 35.77 12.42
CA GLU A 448 7.29 34.95 11.79
C GLU A 448 6.22 34.68 12.86
N SER A 449 5.42 35.69 13.21
CA SER A 449 4.44 35.53 14.28
C SER A 449 3.33 34.55 13.88
N GLU A 450 2.79 33.80 14.85
CA GLU A 450 1.66 32.89 14.65
C GLU A 450 0.36 33.59 14.23
N GLU A 451 0.36 34.93 14.24
CA GLU A 451 -0.75 35.78 13.80
C GLU A 451 -0.71 36.07 12.29
N GLU A 452 0.42 35.83 11.62
CA GLU A 452 0.57 36.04 10.18
C GLU A 452 0.17 34.80 9.36
N LEU A 453 -0.98 34.88 8.69
CA LEU A 453 -1.53 33.77 7.90
C LEU A 453 -0.81 33.49 6.57
N LEU A 454 0.11 34.37 6.12
CA LEU A 454 0.80 34.23 4.83
C LEU A 454 2.31 33.92 5.01
N PRO A 455 2.81 32.83 4.40
CA PRO A 455 4.19 32.39 4.61
C PRO A 455 5.20 33.35 4.00
N SER A 456 6.37 33.45 4.64
CA SER A 456 7.56 34.10 4.07
C SER A 456 8.37 33.09 3.25
N CYS A 457 9.34 33.58 2.47
CA CYS A 457 10.27 32.69 1.78
C CYS A 457 11.05 31.81 2.75
N ARG A 458 11.34 32.25 3.99
CA ARG A 458 12.08 31.47 4.99
C ARG A 458 11.28 30.29 5.55
N ARG A 459 9.96 30.44 5.68
CA ARG A 459 9.07 29.38 6.16
C ARG A 459 9.04 28.19 5.20
N CYS A 460 9.07 28.47 3.90
CA CYS A 460 9.21 27.42 2.89
C CYS A 460 10.69 27.04 2.70
N HIS A 461 11.60 28.02 2.61
CA HIS A 461 13.02 27.82 2.43
C HIS A 461 13.79 28.01 3.75
N GLY A 462 13.72 27.01 4.63
CA GLY A 462 14.61 26.94 5.78
C GLY A 462 16.05 26.69 5.32
N ASN A 463 17.04 27.27 6.01
CA ASN A 463 18.46 27.04 5.77
C ASN A 463 18.96 25.69 6.37
N VAL A 464 18.05 24.76 6.64
CA VAL A 464 18.38 23.38 6.97
C VAL A 464 18.97 22.70 5.74
N SER A 465 19.99 21.87 5.91
CA SER A 465 20.56 21.13 4.79
C SER A 465 19.46 20.32 4.11
N TYR A 466 19.13 20.66 2.85
CA TYR A 466 18.14 19.95 2.03
C TYR A 466 18.50 18.49 1.71
N MET A 467 19.57 18.01 2.32
CA MET A 467 20.03 16.65 2.29
C MET A 467 20.50 16.32 3.70
N SER A 468 20.02 15.21 4.26
CA SER A 468 20.59 14.69 5.50
C SER A 468 22.05 14.35 5.27
N GLU A 469 22.89 14.45 6.31
CA GLU A 469 24.32 14.09 6.20
C GLU A 469 24.51 12.69 5.59
N ALA A 470 23.65 11.74 5.97
CA ALA A 470 23.64 10.38 5.41
C ALA A 470 23.37 10.32 3.88
N ALA A 471 22.66 11.28 3.31
CA ALA A 471 22.42 11.37 1.88
C ALA A 471 23.57 12.09 1.12
N VAL A 472 24.35 12.94 1.81
CA VAL A 472 25.61 13.51 1.29
C VAL A 472 26.64 12.41 1.04
N GLU A 473 26.79 11.51 2.00
CA GLU A 473 27.69 10.35 1.92
C GLU A 473 27.35 9.48 0.70
N ARG A 474 26.08 9.07 0.60
CA ARG A 474 25.57 8.25 -0.51
C ARG A 474 25.68 8.92 -1.87
N PHE A 475 25.54 10.23 -1.93
CA PHE A 475 25.72 11.00 -3.16
C PHE A 475 27.18 10.95 -3.63
N ARG A 476 28.13 11.15 -2.70
CA ARG A 476 29.58 11.04 -2.98
C ARG A 476 29.98 9.62 -3.38
N GLU A 477 29.35 8.60 -2.79
CA GLU A 477 29.57 7.19 -3.15
C GLU A 477 28.96 6.80 -4.50
N ALA A 478 27.79 7.32 -4.86
CA ALA A 478 27.09 6.99 -6.10
C ALA A 478 27.65 7.73 -7.33
N PHE A 479 28.30 8.87 -7.11
CA PHE A 479 28.94 9.68 -8.14
C PHE A 479 30.37 10.07 -7.77
N PRO A 480 31.25 9.09 -7.48
CA PRO A 480 32.60 9.35 -6.97
C PRO A 480 33.45 10.10 -8.00
N ASP A 481 33.14 9.93 -9.29
CA ASP A 481 33.83 10.58 -10.40
C ASP A 481 33.09 11.81 -10.97
N CYS A 482 31.87 12.16 -10.52
CA CYS A 482 31.20 13.39 -11.00
C CYS A 482 32.03 14.63 -10.71
N ASP A 483 32.66 14.67 -9.53
CA ASP A 483 33.56 15.75 -9.13
C ASP A 483 34.83 15.77 -10.00
N ARG A 484 35.25 14.61 -10.52
CA ARG A 484 36.46 14.43 -11.34
C ARG A 484 36.22 14.72 -12.83
N GLU A 485 35.07 14.32 -13.36
CA GLU A 485 34.67 14.56 -14.76
C GLU A 485 34.33 16.03 -15.01
N CYS A 486 33.65 16.69 -14.07
CA CYS A 486 33.38 18.13 -14.20
C CYS A 486 34.66 18.96 -13.98
N ALA A 487 35.58 18.50 -13.11
CA ALA A 487 36.89 19.12 -12.90
C ALA A 487 37.79 19.11 -14.13
N HIS A 488 37.53 18.20 -15.08
CA HIS A 488 38.36 18.03 -16.27
C HIS A 488 38.27 19.22 -17.23
N CYS A 489 37.14 19.95 -17.20
CA CYS A 489 36.91 21.18 -17.96
C CYS A 489 36.82 22.43 -17.06
N HIS A 490 36.36 22.29 -15.82
CA HIS A 490 36.18 23.40 -14.89
C HIS A 490 37.23 23.35 -13.77
N GLY A 491 38.38 23.99 -14.00
CA GLY A 491 39.47 24.05 -13.04
C GLY A 491 39.17 24.95 -11.84
N GLY A 492 39.41 24.44 -10.62
CA GLY A 492 39.37 25.22 -9.37
C GLY A 492 38.56 24.55 -8.26
N ARG A 493 39.10 24.51 -7.04
CA ARG A 493 38.39 23.99 -5.84
C ARG A 493 37.13 24.78 -5.51
N SER A 494 37.11 26.08 -5.81
CA SER A 494 35.96 26.98 -5.62
C SER A 494 34.81 26.65 -6.57
N TRP A 495 35.09 26.32 -7.84
CA TRP A 495 34.05 25.89 -8.79
C TRP A 495 33.42 24.55 -8.35
N ARG A 496 34.25 23.60 -7.91
CA ARG A 496 33.83 22.27 -7.41
C ARG A 496 33.05 22.31 -6.08
N GLY A 497 33.36 23.24 -5.19
CA GLY A 497 32.64 23.37 -3.91
C GLY A 497 31.35 24.17 -4.00
N VAL A 498 31.41 25.34 -4.66
CA VAL A 498 30.34 26.35 -4.62
C VAL A 498 29.37 26.17 -5.80
N TYR A 499 29.90 25.99 -7.02
CA TYR A 499 29.10 25.94 -8.23
C TYR A 499 28.49 24.55 -8.44
N THR A 500 29.28 23.50 -8.30
CA THR A 500 28.79 22.11 -8.33
C THR A 500 27.87 21.83 -7.15
N GLY A 501 28.12 22.39 -5.96
CA GLY A 501 27.20 22.33 -4.82
C GLY A 501 25.82 22.95 -5.11
N HIS A 502 25.77 24.12 -5.74
CA HIS A 502 24.53 24.77 -6.18
C HIS A 502 23.78 23.98 -7.26
N VAL A 503 24.49 23.50 -8.28
CA VAL A 503 23.94 22.70 -9.38
C VAL A 503 23.45 21.33 -8.89
N LEU A 504 24.22 20.65 -8.03
CA LEU A 504 23.85 19.36 -7.46
C LEU A 504 22.68 19.48 -6.49
N ARG A 505 22.61 20.52 -5.65
CA ARG A 505 21.43 20.78 -4.79
C ARG A 505 20.15 20.98 -5.63
N ARG A 506 20.25 21.61 -6.81
CA ARG A 506 19.15 21.73 -7.78
C ARG A 506 18.83 20.43 -8.51
N LEU A 507 19.84 19.63 -8.85
CA LEU A 507 19.66 18.30 -9.46
C LEU A 507 19.07 17.29 -8.47
N MET A 508 19.37 17.44 -7.17
CA MET A 508 18.78 16.67 -6.07
C MET A 508 17.42 17.19 -5.60
N GLY A 509 16.94 18.32 -6.15
CA GLY A 509 15.50 18.58 -6.21
C GLY A 509 14.71 17.45 -6.90
N ARG A 510 15.39 16.56 -7.66
CA ARG A 510 14.82 15.30 -8.18
C ARG A 510 14.79 14.14 -7.17
N THR A 511 15.39 14.29 -5.99
CA THR A 511 15.44 13.25 -4.93
C THR A 511 14.58 13.54 -3.72
N VAL A 512 14.02 14.75 -3.59
CA VAL A 512 13.03 15.08 -2.55
C VAL A 512 11.80 14.20 -2.75
N SER A 513 11.41 13.49 -1.68
CA SER A 513 10.24 12.62 -1.74
C SER A 513 8.97 13.47 -1.82
N LYS A 514 7.91 12.91 -2.40
CA LYS A 514 6.61 13.58 -2.50
C LYS A 514 6.00 13.87 -1.13
N ASP A 515 6.30 13.03 -0.14
CA ASP A 515 5.91 13.23 1.25
C ASP A 515 6.63 14.42 1.88
N GLU A 516 7.93 14.56 1.63
CA GLU A 516 8.73 15.65 2.15
C GLU A 516 8.31 17.00 1.56
N GLU A 517 7.94 17.02 0.28
CA GLU A 517 7.30 18.19 -0.36
C GLU A 517 5.95 18.53 0.30
N ASN A 518 5.13 17.53 0.64
CA ASN A 518 3.85 17.76 1.33
C ASN A 518 4.03 18.28 2.75
N ARG A 519 5.02 17.79 3.50
CA ARG A 519 5.28 18.24 4.88
C ARG A 519 5.56 19.73 4.97
N GLN A 520 6.16 20.32 3.94
CA GLN A 520 6.37 21.76 3.85
C GLN A 520 5.04 22.52 3.81
N CYS A 521 4.04 22.00 3.08
CA CYS A 521 2.70 22.57 3.02
C CYS A 521 1.93 22.33 4.33
N ASP A 522 2.11 21.14 4.93
CA ASP A 522 1.39 20.72 6.14
C ASP A 522 1.74 21.54 7.38
N GLN A 523 2.90 22.19 7.42
CA GLN A 523 3.27 23.13 8.49
C GLN A 523 2.22 24.22 8.73
N CYS A 524 1.43 24.56 7.72
CA CYS A 524 0.30 25.48 7.84
C CYS A 524 -1.01 24.79 7.49
N HIS A 525 -1.08 24.04 6.38
CA HIS A 525 -2.34 23.48 5.88
C HIS A 525 -2.86 22.26 6.66
N ALA A 526 -2.07 21.67 7.56
CA ALA A 526 -2.54 20.65 8.50
C ALA A 526 -2.94 21.22 9.88
N ASP A 527 -2.61 22.48 10.16
CA ASP A 527 -3.01 23.18 11.37
C ASP A 527 -4.44 23.75 11.21
N GLU A 528 -5.40 23.07 11.83
CA GLU A 528 -6.81 23.47 11.75
C GLU A 528 -7.06 24.85 12.38
N ALA A 529 -6.41 25.17 13.49
CA ALA A 529 -6.60 26.43 14.19
C ALA A 529 -6.06 27.60 13.35
N MET A 530 -4.95 27.39 12.63
CA MET A 530 -4.43 28.36 11.67
C MET A 530 -5.35 28.50 10.45
N MET A 531 -5.81 27.39 9.87
CA MET A 531 -6.67 27.42 8.68
C MET A 531 -8.08 27.97 8.94
N GLU A 532 -8.61 27.85 10.16
CA GLU A 532 -9.90 28.44 10.55
C GLU A 532 -9.88 29.98 10.60
N LYS A 533 -8.70 30.57 10.81
CA LYS A 533 -8.50 32.03 10.81
C LYS A 533 -8.46 32.61 9.39
N VAL A 534 -8.35 31.78 8.35
CA VAL A 534 -8.27 32.24 6.96
C VAL A 534 -9.63 32.76 6.48
N GLU A 535 -9.66 34.03 6.09
CA GLU A 535 -10.79 34.64 5.40
C GLU A 535 -10.56 34.61 3.88
N ARG A 536 -11.59 34.22 3.11
CA ARG A 536 -11.57 34.24 1.64
C ARG A 536 -12.53 35.30 1.14
N GLU A 537 -12.09 36.06 0.15
CA GLU A 537 -12.93 37.01 -0.55
C GLU A 537 -13.76 36.26 -1.60
N ASP A 538 -15.08 36.35 -1.50
CA ASP A 538 -15.99 35.79 -2.49
C ASP A 538 -16.10 36.80 -3.65
N GLU A 539 -15.34 36.56 -4.74
CA GLU A 539 -15.28 37.46 -5.91
C GLU A 539 -16.68 37.65 -6.55
N ALA A 540 -17.61 36.71 -6.37
CA ALA A 540 -18.98 36.81 -6.88
C ALA A 540 -19.92 37.65 -5.99
N ALA A 541 -19.57 37.85 -4.71
CA ALA A 541 -20.44 38.51 -3.73
C ALA A 541 -19.83 39.76 -3.06
N GLY A 542 -18.54 40.05 -3.31
CA GLY A 542 -17.84 41.19 -2.71
C GLY A 542 -17.77 41.13 -1.17
N ARG A 543 -17.85 39.95 -0.58
CA ARG A 543 -17.90 39.74 0.88
C ARG A 543 -16.81 38.76 1.32
N ARG A 544 -16.15 39.07 2.44
CA ARG A 544 -15.23 38.14 3.11
C ARG A 544 -16.04 37.05 3.81
N ARG A 545 -15.69 35.78 3.56
CA ARG A 545 -16.27 34.60 4.19
C ARG A 545 -15.18 33.79 4.88
N LYS A 546 -15.50 33.22 6.04
CA LYS A 546 -14.60 32.28 6.72
C LYS A 546 -14.34 31.07 5.82
N ALA A 547 -13.13 30.51 5.93
CA ALA A 547 -12.77 29.27 5.26
C ALA A 547 -13.78 28.16 5.56
N SER A 548 -14.14 27.38 4.55
CA SER A 548 -15.03 26.24 4.73
C SER A 548 -14.33 25.13 5.51
N ARG A 549 -15.08 24.29 6.24
CA ARG A 549 -14.50 23.13 6.94
C ARG A 549 -13.72 22.20 6.00
N ARG A 550 -14.13 22.15 4.72
CA ARG A 550 -13.42 21.45 3.65
C ARG A 550 -12.03 22.02 3.37
N PHE A 551 -11.89 23.35 3.40
CA PHE A 551 -10.60 24.02 3.25
C PHE A 551 -9.71 23.75 4.45
N VAL A 552 -10.26 23.84 5.67
CA VAL A 552 -9.54 23.59 6.93
C VAL A 552 -8.99 22.16 6.99
N LEU A 553 -9.77 21.17 6.53
CA LEU A 553 -9.39 19.76 6.55
C LEU A 553 -8.78 19.26 5.23
N ALA A 554 -8.31 20.16 4.36
CA ALA A 554 -7.82 19.79 3.03
C ALA A 554 -6.59 18.86 3.08
N SER A 555 -5.62 19.12 3.97
CA SER A 555 -4.45 18.25 4.16
C SER A 555 -4.84 16.88 4.74
N LYS A 556 -5.67 16.85 5.79
CA LYS A 556 -6.16 15.61 6.40
C LYS A 556 -6.94 14.74 5.40
N SER A 557 -7.81 15.34 4.59
CA SER A 557 -8.55 14.61 3.55
C SER A 557 -7.63 14.08 2.44
N TYR A 558 -6.63 14.86 2.02
CA TYR A 558 -5.61 14.41 1.07
C TYR A 558 -4.84 13.19 1.58
N ALA A 559 -4.40 13.19 2.84
CA ALA A 559 -3.67 12.08 3.46
C ALA A 559 -4.45 10.75 3.43
N MET A 560 -5.78 10.82 3.39
CA MET A 560 -6.67 9.64 3.33
C MET A 560 -6.82 9.07 1.93
N THR A 561 -6.49 9.84 0.89
CA THR A 561 -6.54 9.43 -0.51
C THR A 561 -5.45 8.40 -0.84
N LEU A 562 -5.58 7.76 -2.01
CA LEU A 562 -4.52 6.93 -2.54
C LEU A 562 -3.25 7.75 -2.84
N HIS A 563 -3.37 9.00 -3.26
CA HIS A 563 -2.23 9.88 -3.54
C HIS A 563 -1.44 10.16 -2.27
N GLY A 564 -2.11 10.58 -1.19
CA GLY A 564 -1.48 10.81 0.10
C GLY A 564 -0.81 9.56 0.68
N LYS A 565 -1.47 8.39 0.59
CA LYS A 565 -0.89 7.11 1.03
C LYS A 565 0.32 6.68 0.22
N LEU A 566 0.31 6.90 -1.10
CA LEU A 566 1.45 6.56 -1.96
C LEU A 566 2.61 7.55 -1.73
N ALA A 567 2.32 8.83 -1.52
CA ALA A 567 3.33 9.83 -1.18
C ALA A 567 4.02 9.46 0.14
N ALA A 568 3.24 9.20 1.19
CA ALA A 568 3.74 8.75 2.50
C ALA A 568 4.53 7.42 2.45
N ALA A 569 4.23 6.56 1.46
CA ALA A 569 5.00 5.33 1.21
C ALA A 569 6.28 5.58 0.36
N GLY A 570 6.63 6.83 0.09
CA GLY A 570 7.83 7.21 -0.68
C GLY A 570 7.71 6.99 -2.19
N SER A 571 6.50 6.79 -2.73
CA SER A 571 6.30 6.57 -4.17
C SER A 571 6.56 7.86 -4.97
N ARG A 572 7.46 7.80 -5.94
CA ARG A 572 7.72 8.89 -6.89
C ARG A 572 6.57 9.14 -7.88
N LEU A 573 5.62 8.21 -7.96
CA LEU A 573 4.45 8.28 -8.83
C LEU A 573 3.22 8.89 -8.13
N ALA A 574 3.34 9.23 -6.85
CA ALA A 574 2.31 9.96 -6.14
C ALA A 574 2.41 11.46 -6.45
N PRO A 575 1.30 12.16 -6.76
CA PRO A 575 1.32 13.61 -6.87
C PRO A 575 1.39 14.25 -5.48
N SER A 576 2.29 15.21 -5.28
CA SER A 576 2.33 16.08 -4.10
C SER A 576 1.29 17.19 -4.19
N CYS A 577 1.14 17.99 -3.13
CA CYS A 577 0.33 19.20 -3.12
C CYS A 577 0.69 20.11 -4.30
N ASN A 578 1.98 20.37 -4.53
CA ASN A 578 2.46 21.21 -5.63
C ASN A 578 2.20 20.62 -7.01
N ASP A 579 2.27 19.29 -7.19
CA ASP A 579 2.00 18.69 -8.50
C ASP A 579 0.54 18.93 -8.95
N CYS A 580 -0.38 19.12 -8.00
CA CYS A 580 -1.78 19.46 -8.27
C CYS A 580 -2.05 20.98 -8.26
N HIS A 581 -1.45 21.72 -7.33
CA HIS A 581 -1.77 23.13 -7.06
C HIS A 581 -0.91 24.14 -7.82
N ALA A 582 0.26 23.74 -8.30
CA ALA A 582 1.17 24.61 -9.03
C ALA A 582 1.21 24.26 -10.53
N PRO A 583 1.22 25.25 -11.43
CA PRO A 583 1.37 25.00 -12.86
C PRO A 583 2.69 24.27 -13.19
N PRO A 584 2.70 23.45 -14.26
CA PRO A 584 3.95 22.84 -14.74
C PRO A 584 5.01 23.90 -15.00
N ARG A 585 6.23 23.69 -14.47
CA ARG A 585 7.39 24.61 -14.53
C ARG A 585 7.25 25.92 -13.76
N ARG A 586 6.14 26.15 -13.03
CA ARG A 586 5.93 27.32 -12.16
C ARG A 586 5.43 26.87 -10.78
N ARG A 587 6.36 26.38 -9.96
CA ARG A 587 6.12 25.77 -8.65
C ARG A 587 5.61 26.73 -7.57
N HIS A 588 5.91 28.03 -7.69
CA HIS A 588 5.57 29.07 -6.74
C HIS A 588 4.27 29.81 -7.10
N GLU A 589 3.64 29.50 -8.24
CA GLU A 589 2.42 30.14 -8.75
C GLU A 589 1.13 29.39 -8.33
N ILE A 590 0.91 29.20 -7.02
CA ILE A 590 -0.28 28.52 -6.50
C ILE A 590 -1.48 29.47 -6.51
N ARG A 591 -2.53 29.14 -7.27
CA ARG A 591 -3.73 29.98 -7.42
C ARG A 591 -4.93 29.43 -6.66
N SER A 592 -5.89 30.31 -6.37
CA SER A 592 -7.20 29.93 -5.82
C SER A 592 -7.91 28.98 -6.78
N ARG A 593 -8.68 28.02 -6.28
CA ARG A 593 -9.52 27.15 -7.13
C ARG A 593 -10.49 27.94 -8.01
N ASP A 594 -10.93 29.10 -7.53
CA ASP A 594 -11.90 29.97 -8.21
C ASP A 594 -11.26 30.79 -9.35
N ASP A 595 -9.93 30.84 -9.41
CA ASP A 595 -9.20 31.48 -10.51
C ASP A 595 -9.18 30.55 -11.73
N SER A 596 -9.68 31.03 -12.86
CA SER A 596 -9.70 30.30 -14.15
C SER A 596 -8.33 29.81 -14.63
N LEU A 597 -7.24 30.41 -14.16
CA LEU A 597 -5.85 30.02 -14.48
C LEU A 597 -5.26 29.00 -13.48
N SER A 598 -6.02 28.62 -12.45
CA SER A 598 -5.60 27.61 -11.49
C SER A 598 -5.64 26.21 -12.09
N THR A 599 -4.63 25.40 -11.79
CA THR A 599 -4.60 23.98 -12.16
C THR A 599 -5.72 23.18 -11.50
N THR A 600 -6.23 23.65 -10.36
CA THR A 600 -7.32 22.99 -9.63
C THR A 600 -8.71 23.55 -9.97
N HIS A 601 -8.79 24.53 -10.88
CA HIS A 601 -10.07 25.04 -11.39
C HIS A 601 -10.81 23.96 -12.18
N ASP A 602 -12.14 23.94 -12.11
CA ASP A 602 -12.98 22.86 -12.65
C ASP A 602 -12.77 22.62 -14.15
N SER A 603 -12.47 23.68 -14.93
CA SER A 603 -12.14 23.59 -16.36
C SER A 603 -10.74 23.05 -16.66
N ASN A 604 -9.84 23.05 -15.67
CA ASN A 604 -8.44 22.63 -15.83
C ASN A 604 -8.12 21.29 -15.17
N LEU A 605 -8.97 20.80 -14.25
CA LEU A 605 -8.75 19.54 -13.52
C LEU A 605 -8.40 18.36 -14.44
N ALA A 606 -9.07 18.22 -15.58
CA ALA A 606 -8.79 17.15 -16.53
C ALA A 606 -7.34 17.19 -17.05
N LYS A 607 -6.81 18.39 -17.30
CA LYS A 607 -5.41 18.59 -17.73
C LYS A 607 -4.44 18.33 -16.58
N THR A 608 -4.81 18.74 -15.37
CA THR A 608 -3.99 18.51 -14.16
C THR A 608 -3.90 17.04 -13.81
N CYS A 609 -5.01 16.29 -13.87
CA CYS A 609 -5.01 14.84 -13.66
C CYS A 609 -4.23 14.11 -14.77
N ALA A 610 -4.29 14.59 -16.01
CA ALA A 610 -3.51 14.06 -17.12
C ALA A 610 -2.02 14.48 -17.12
N ALA A 611 -1.64 15.41 -16.24
CA ALA A 611 -0.27 15.90 -16.18
C ALA A 611 0.72 14.75 -15.93
N ALA A 612 1.88 14.82 -16.57
CA ALA A 612 2.95 13.82 -16.49
C ALA A 612 2.55 12.38 -16.87
N GLY A 613 1.41 12.17 -17.56
CA GLY A 613 0.97 10.86 -18.04
C GLY A 613 0.30 9.98 -16.96
N CYS A 614 -0.05 10.53 -15.80
CA CYS A 614 -0.62 9.73 -14.70
C CYS A 614 -2.07 9.28 -14.98
N HIS A 615 -2.91 10.16 -15.53
CA HIS A 615 -4.27 9.82 -15.98
C HIS A 615 -4.52 10.32 -17.41
N ALA A 616 -3.87 9.70 -18.40
CA ALA A 616 -3.97 10.09 -19.82
C ALA A 616 -5.41 10.26 -20.32
N HIS A 617 -6.36 9.48 -19.79
CA HIS A 617 -7.78 9.55 -20.14
C HIS A 617 -8.61 10.55 -19.34
N ALA A 618 -8.03 11.34 -18.43
CA ALA A 618 -8.78 12.33 -17.65
C ALA A 618 -9.46 13.39 -18.54
N SER A 619 -8.91 13.65 -19.73
CA SER A 619 -9.52 14.56 -20.72
C SER A 619 -10.64 13.91 -21.55
N SER A 620 -10.91 12.62 -21.37
CA SER A 620 -11.99 11.90 -22.07
C SER A 620 -13.36 12.30 -21.50
N PRO A 621 -14.39 12.47 -22.35
CA PRO A 621 -15.77 12.71 -21.91
C PRO A 621 -16.28 11.65 -20.91
N PHE A 622 -15.82 10.40 -21.05
CA PHE A 622 -16.20 9.29 -20.17
C PHE A 622 -15.52 9.32 -18.79
N ALA A 623 -14.46 10.12 -18.62
CA ALA A 623 -13.74 10.30 -17.37
C ALA A 623 -14.20 11.55 -16.60
N ALA A 624 -15.14 12.34 -17.13
CA ALA A 624 -15.60 13.57 -16.49
C ALA A 624 -16.13 13.33 -15.06
N ALA A 625 -16.83 12.23 -14.82
CA ALA A 625 -17.29 11.85 -13.48
C ALA A 625 -16.11 11.52 -12.53
N PHE A 626 -15.07 10.88 -13.03
CA PHE A 626 -13.85 10.58 -12.27
C PHE A 626 -13.07 11.86 -11.93
N VAL A 627 -12.90 12.77 -12.89
CA VAL A 627 -12.20 14.05 -12.69
C VAL A 627 -12.96 14.98 -11.74
N ARG A 628 -14.29 14.92 -11.74
CA ARG A 628 -15.16 15.69 -10.83
C ARG A 628 -15.41 14.98 -9.50
N SER A 629 -14.89 13.76 -9.31
CA SER A 629 -15.01 13.05 -8.05
C SER A 629 -14.24 13.80 -6.98
N ASP A 630 -14.88 14.00 -5.82
CA ASP A 630 -14.28 14.76 -4.74
C ASP A 630 -13.14 13.98 -4.06
N VAL A 631 -11.91 14.27 -4.47
CA VAL A 631 -10.71 13.66 -3.89
C VAL A 631 -10.39 14.15 -2.47
N HIS A 632 -11.04 15.23 -2.00
CA HIS A 632 -10.91 15.76 -0.63
C HIS A 632 -12.20 15.60 0.16
N SER A 633 -13.00 14.57 -0.13
CA SER A 633 -14.26 14.36 0.60
C SER A 633 -14.00 14.25 2.11
N LEU A 634 -14.74 15.06 2.86
CA LEU A 634 -14.70 15.06 4.32
C LEU A 634 -15.20 13.74 4.93
N ASP A 635 -15.98 12.96 4.16
CA ASP A 635 -16.41 11.61 4.57
C ASP A 635 -15.22 10.66 4.78
N LEU A 636 -14.04 11.00 4.24
CA LEU A 636 -12.81 10.23 4.38
C LEU A 636 -12.01 10.61 5.63
N VAL A 637 -12.24 11.79 6.22
CA VAL A 637 -11.57 12.26 7.43
C VAL A 637 -12.34 11.74 8.63
N ALA A 638 -11.79 10.73 9.31
CA ALA A 638 -12.37 10.26 10.56
C ALA A 638 -12.32 11.41 11.59
N VAL A 639 -13.50 11.85 12.02
CA VAL A 639 -13.66 12.77 13.15
C VAL A 639 -13.02 12.11 14.38
N GLU A 640 -12.13 12.82 15.07
CA GLU A 640 -11.54 12.34 16.30
C GLU A 640 -12.63 12.03 17.34
N PRO A 641 -12.46 11.03 18.22
CA PRO A 641 -13.46 10.66 19.21
C PRO A 641 -13.87 11.80 20.17
N GLY A 642 -13.06 12.86 20.28
CA GLY A 642 -13.33 14.03 21.12
C GLY A 642 -14.42 14.98 20.61
N ASP A 643 -14.66 15.03 19.30
CA ASP A 643 -15.68 15.90 18.69
C ASP A 643 -17.05 15.22 18.57
N LEU A 644 -17.13 13.94 18.92
CA LEU A 644 -18.38 13.20 19.03
C LEU A 644 -18.99 13.39 20.42
N ARG A 645 -19.28 14.63 20.81
CA ARG A 645 -20.44 14.84 21.69
C ARG A 645 -21.68 14.56 20.84
N PRO A 646 -22.49 13.53 21.13
CA PRO A 646 -23.66 13.26 20.33
C PRO A 646 -24.62 14.44 20.47
N GLY A 647 -24.66 15.29 19.44
CA GLY A 647 -25.81 16.16 19.23
C GLY A 647 -27.04 15.28 19.10
N SER A 648 -28.10 15.64 19.83
CA SER A 648 -29.37 14.93 19.94
C SER A 648 -30.00 14.51 18.59
N GLY A 649 -29.61 15.13 17.47
CA GLY A 649 -30.13 14.85 16.14
C GLY A 649 -29.65 13.56 15.44
N ARG A 650 -28.62 12.84 15.93
CA ARG A 650 -28.18 11.57 15.32
C ARG A 650 -29.00 10.34 15.75
N LEU A 651 -29.66 10.42 16.91
CA LEU A 651 -30.52 9.35 17.44
C LEU A 651 -31.85 9.20 16.66
N ASP A 652 -32.21 10.22 15.87
CA ASP A 652 -33.40 10.22 15.03
C ASP A 652 -33.15 9.81 13.58
N SER A 653 -31.90 9.43 13.22
CA SER A 653 -31.67 8.92 11.87
C SER A 653 -32.33 7.55 11.69
N ASN A 654 -33.16 7.43 10.67
CA ASN A 654 -33.77 6.14 10.28
C ASN A 654 -32.69 5.06 10.07
N TRP A 655 -31.48 5.45 9.65
CA TRP A 655 -30.33 4.54 9.51
C TRP A 655 -29.81 3.99 10.84
N LEU A 656 -29.77 4.77 11.93
CA LEU A 656 -29.42 4.24 13.26
C LEU A 656 -30.51 3.33 13.80
N ARG A 657 -31.79 3.68 13.60
CA ARG A 657 -32.92 2.85 14.05
C ARG A 657 -32.98 1.54 13.27
N THR A 658 -32.81 1.58 11.95
CA THR A 658 -32.70 0.38 11.11
C THR A 658 -31.44 -0.41 11.43
N GLY A 659 -30.29 0.26 11.63
CA GLY A 659 -29.03 -0.39 12.03
C GLY A 659 -29.12 -1.07 13.39
N GLY A 660 -29.76 -0.43 14.37
CA GLY A 660 -30.04 -0.97 15.69
C GLY A 660 -31.04 -2.14 15.64
N ALA A 661 -32.11 -2.02 14.86
CA ALA A 661 -33.06 -3.11 14.64
C ALA A 661 -32.40 -4.32 13.95
N LEU A 662 -31.53 -4.09 12.95
CA LEU A 662 -30.75 -5.14 12.30
C LEU A 662 -29.71 -5.74 13.23
N ALA A 663 -29.06 -4.96 14.09
CA ALA A 663 -28.12 -5.44 15.09
C ALA A 663 -28.82 -6.29 16.16
N MET A 664 -30.00 -5.87 16.61
CA MET A 664 -30.83 -6.61 17.56
C MET A 664 -31.37 -7.90 16.92
N LEU A 665 -31.83 -7.84 15.66
CA LEU A 665 -32.22 -9.03 14.90
C LEU A 665 -31.03 -9.98 14.71
N ALA A 666 -29.84 -9.47 14.39
CA ALA A 666 -28.62 -10.26 14.27
C ALA A 666 -28.23 -10.89 15.62
N ALA A 667 -28.37 -10.17 16.73
CA ALA A 667 -28.12 -10.69 18.09
C ALA A 667 -29.13 -11.77 18.49
N ILE A 668 -30.42 -11.59 18.17
CA ILE A 668 -31.48 -12.57 18.40
C ILE A 668 -31.24 -13.82 17.53
N ILE A 669 -30.89 -13.66 16.25
CA ILE A 669 -30.54 -14.76 15.36
C ILE A 669 -29.28 -15.49 15.86
N ALA A 670 -28.28 -14.76 16.36
CA ALA A 670 -27.07 -15.33 16.93
C ALA A 670 -27.35 -16.08 18.23
N ALA A 671 -28.19 -15.55 19.11
CA ALA A 671 -28.59 -16.18 20.37
C ALA A 671 -29.46 -17.42 20.14
N ALA A 672 -30.49 -17.33 19.28
CA ALA A 672 -31.32 -18.46 18.87
C ALA A 672 -30.50 -19.52 18.13
N GLY A 673 -29.58 -19.08 17.27
CA GLY A 673 -28.60 -19.93 16.62
C GLY A 673 -27.70 -20.65 17.62
N SER A 674 -27.22 -19.97 18.65
CA SER A 674 -26.36 -20.53 19.71
C SER A 674 -27.12 -21.51 20.61
N ALA A 675 -28.36 -21.19 20.98
CA ALA A 675 -29.24 -22.06 21.77
C ALA A 675 -29.61 -23.34 20.99
N ALA A 676 -29.96 -23.19 19.71
CA ALA A 676 -30.12 -24.34 18.83
C ALA A 676 -28.82 -25.14 18.74
N MET A 677 -27.64 -24.48 18.80
CA MET A 677 -26.32 -25.13 18.64
C MET A 677 -26.02 -26.03 19.82
N ALA A 678 -26.27 -25.52 21.02
CA ALA A 678 -26.20 -26.30 22.24
C ALA A 678 -27.11 -27.52 22.16
N ARG A 679 -28.36 -27.35 21.71
CA ARG A 679 -29.33 -28.45 21.60
C ARG A 679 -28.91 -29.54 20.61
N ASP A 680 -28.36 -29.18 19.45
CA ASP A 680 -27.95 -30.16 18.43
C ASP A 680 -26.60 -30.83 18.73
N ILE A 681 -25.65 -30.11 19.36
CA ILE A 681 -24.38 -30.68 19.83
C ILE A 681 -24.65 -31.73 20.92
N LEU A 682 -25.62 -31.47 21.80
CA LEU A 682 -26.05 -32.39 22.85
C LEU A 682 -26.95 -33.52 22.33
N GLY A 683 -27.67 -33.31 21.22
CA GLY A 683 -28.69 -34.23 20.69
C GLY A 683 -28.21 -35.27 19.67
N GLY A 684 -26.91 -35.36 19.35
CA GLY A 684 -26.31 -36.47 18.57
C GLY A 684 -26.75 -36.61 17.10
N ARG A 685 -27.61 -35.72 16.56
CA ARG A 685 -28.04 -35.75 15.15
C ARG A 685 -26.92 -35.25 14.25
N ARG A 686 -26.57 -36.00 13.19
CA ARG A 686 -25.61 -35.56 12.15
C ARG A 686 -26.22 -34.39 11.36
N PRO A 687 -25.74 -33.14 11.53
CA PRO A 687 -26.36 -32.01 10.87
C PRO A 687 -26.04 -32.01 9.37
N VAL A 688 -27.08 -31.86 8.54
CA VAL A 688 -26.98 -31.65 7.09
C VAL A 688 -26.89 -30.14 6.84
N SER A 689 -26.24 -29.71 5.75
CA SER A 689 -26.07 -28.27 5.46
C SER A 689 -27.41 -27.56 5.27
N LEU A 690 -27.46 -26.26 5.59
CA LEU A 690 -28.66 -25.42 5.54
C LEU A 690 -29.33 -25.46 4.15
N ILE A 691 -28.50 -25.36 3.11
CA ILE A 691 -28.92 -25.22 1.71
C ILE A 691 -27.98 -26.06 0.82
N GLY A 692 -28.54 -26.73 -0.20
CA GLY A 692 -27.79 -27.36 -1.30
C GLY A 692 -27.26 -28.79 -1.08
N SER A 693 -27.32 -29.33 0.15
CA SER A 693 -26.81 -30.68 0.47
C SER A 693 -27.46 -31.81 -0.35
N ALA A 694 -28.79 -31.79 -0.53
CA ALA A 694 -29.49 -32.81 -1.30
C ALA A 694 -29.13 -32.77 -2.79
N ALA A 695 -29.06 -31.57 -3.36
CA ALA A 695 -28.67 -31.34 -4.74
C ALA A 695 -27.20 -31.74 -5.00
N PHE A 696 -26.29 -31.48 -4.05
CA PHE A 696 -24.90 -31.95 -4.11
C PHE A 696 -24.83 -33.49 -4.19
N ARG A 697 -25.56 -34.21 -3.31
CA ARG A 697 -25.59 -35.69 -3.33
C ARG A 697 -26.11 -36.23 -4.67
N LYS A 698 -27.16 -35.62 -5.23
CA LYS A 698 -27.75 -36.02 -6.51
C LYS A 698 -26.81 -35.74 -7.70
N ARG A 699 -26.30 -34.51 -7.81
CA ARG A 699 -25.55 -34.01 -8.98
C ARG A 699 -24.07 -34.44 -8.97
N VAL A 700 -23.42 -34.44 -7.81
CA VAL A 700 -21.96 -34.65 -7.72
C VAL A 700 -21.62 -36.10 -7.35
N LEU A 701 -22.37 -36.73 -6.45
CA LEU A 701 -22.09 -38.10 -6.00
C LEU A 701 -22.79 -39.17 -6.83
N ARG A 702 -23.76 -38.80 -7.69
CA ARG A 702 -24.58 -39.72 -8.50
C ARG A 702 -25.13 -40.92 -7.70
N ARG A 703 -25.44 -40.73 -6.41
CA ARG A 703 -26.23 -41.70 -5.65
C ARG A 703 -27.70 -41.55 -6.07
N GLY A 704 -28.05 -42.18 -7.19
CA GLY A 704 -29.45 -42.50 -7.48
C GLY A 704 -29.97 -43.47 -6.44
N GLU A 705 -31.21 -43.29 -6.02
CA GLU A 705 -31.97 -44.23 -5.19
C GLU A 705 -31.91 -45.63 -5.81
N LYS A 706 -31.01 -46.48 -5.33
CA LYS A 706 -31.08 -47.91 -5.59
C LYS A 706 -31.86 -48.54 -4.44
N GLY A 707 -33.13 -48.82 -4.70
CA GLY A 707 -33.86 -49.98 -4.19
C GLY A 707 -34.23 -49.97 -2.71
N GLY A 708 -35.31 -49.27 -2.35
CA GLY A 708 -36.18 -49.68 -1.24
C GLY A 708 -37.28 -50.58 -1.78
N GLY A 709 -36.93 -51.82 -2.10
CA GLY A 709 -37.84 -52.88 -2.52
C GLY A 709 -37.67 -54.07 -1.59
N ARG A 710 -38.26 -53.95 -0.40
CA ARG A 710 -38.89 -54.96 0.47
C ARG A 710 -38.99 -54.40 1.88
#